data_AF-A0A3M1TW03-F1
#
_entry.id   AF-A0A3M1TW03-F1
#
_cell.length_a   1.000
_cell.length_b   1.000
_cell.length_c   1.000
_cell.angle_alpha   90.00
_cell.angle_beta   90.00
_cell.angle_gamma   90.00
#
_symmetry.space_group_name_H-M   'P 1'
#
loop_
_entity.id
_entity.type
_entity.pdbx_description
1 polymer ?
#
loop_
_entity_poly.entity_id
_entity_poly.type
_entity_poly.pdbx_seq_one_letter_code
_entity_poly.pdbx_strand_id
1 'polypeptide(L)'
;MRVACWPSYLLIFLASLISTDVAAQYSCGADSYLQQQLRRSGNARTHALLEEHILDESISRASRNLDGTVFYIPVVVHVMHRGEAPGTGANISDAQVQAGIDMLNDAFRNRGAFAGDPAYSNAGIPAADVEIEFCLASRDPAGNPTNGINRLPTALSDLFRDDPGSSPGLTQDDELKALSRWDPTQYLNIWIVNEICLNAPSNGCNVAGYASFAASHGQEHDGIVIEHTHWGTSPALSKIAVHEVGHYLNLYHTFQNGCPNNDCLLEGDRVCDTPPDQSQSPVSCAAMETANTCATDADDPSAFNPFSSDVQDLYENYMDYGFQSCQNSFTPGQKKRMRLALTLQRYSLLTSLACAAPSPTPQLAFTSSFSQVQESGSTPLGCRSYTDYAIGIHLLAPSALTNVVEIVAGSNSSATQEQDYSLLGLPITIPPNTTDTQFFTLRVYDDHNTEADEFVNLSLSVLSGDAQPATALNVHTVNIYDNDAAPLGDEVMFYYENFENTPAITVLTDAANQSNSNWLVGPNGNMSGTQSLYYDPTGSTGQPGYDPQLPANRMVVFPIDARGFYSLNLSFDYKISGEFNRDFGSLHYSFDGINFSPLPGTAPSIMGIPVMSTFSLPLDPALFNDTLFYLGFQWQNDFNGVGSDPAWVIDELKVSGRAQQVETTLMARGEAYLGPFEEVYVYEQNSGKLMARIHNLNGHDYGCTTVTIDRAGTGAEEFWDSNPARYLAQKTFHVTPTFNTDTGHYEITLYYTQEEIAGWVAATGQKLADLEMVKADIQIDSINPSNYVSYTIFTAPAVVGSFVGEVSATATFSQTGFSGFGAGVPGGASSFPVEWVDFRGQYVQGRGVVLEWATASETNSRNFVIERSFDGRLFEAFGSLEAAGTSNQLLHYHFTDPSPQEGTLYYRLKQVDLDGSFQYSEVIAVEVALPALFVRLFPNPFGRQLQLHTEGQGDMHFRLTTLTGQVVYQQQWHQQASRHATLNLPPLPAGLYFWQL
;
A
#
# COMPACT_ATOMS: atom_id res chain seq x y z
N MET A 1 -39.43 -59.07 71.84
CA MET A 1 -40.32 -58.77 70.69
C MET A 1 -39.91 -57.39 70.19
N ARG A 2 -39.39 -57.31 68.95
CA ARG A 2 -38.73 -56.14 68.30
C ARG A 2 -37.49 -55.60 69.06
N VAL A 3 -36.31 -56.01 68.62
CA VAL A 3 -35.02 -55.58 69.15
C VAL A 3 -34.55 -54.37 68.35
N ALA A 4 -34.45 -53.23 69.03
CA ALA A 4 -33.74 -52.05 68.56
C ALA A 4 -32.23 -52.31 68.61
N CYS A 5 -31.52 -51.97 67.54
CA CYS A 5 -30.06 -52.06 67.47
C CYS A 5 -29.49 -50.66 67.21
N TRP A 6 -28.69 -50.19 68.16
CA TRP A 6 -27.59 -49.23 67.98
C TRP A 6 -26.29 -49.99 68.25
N PRO A 7 -25.26 -49.86 67.39
CA PRO A 7 -23.94 -49.37 67.84
C PRO A 7 -23.29 -48.42 66.79
N SER A 8 -22.63 -47.31 67.15
CA SER A 8 -21.25 -47.15 67.69
C SER A 8 -20.09 -47.46 66.71
N TYR A 9 -19.51 -46.36 66.19
CA TYR A 9 -18.13 -46.04 65.75
C TYR A 9 -17.43 -46.80 64.60
N LEU A 10 -17.26 -46.09 63.47
CA LEU A 10 -16.15 -46.24 62.52
C LEU A 10 -15.73 -44.86 61.99
N LEU A 11 -14.42 -44.63 61.83
CA LEU A 11 -13.78 -43.40 61.36
C LEU A 11 -14.41 -42.86 60.05
N ILE A 12 -14.68 -41.54 60.00
CA ILE A 12 -14.96 -40.83 58.75
C ILE A 12 -13.86 -39.79 58.56
N PHE A 13 -13.00 -40.06 57.57
CA PHE A 13 -12.07 -39.11 56.97
C PHE A 13 -12.85 -37.93 56.39
N LEU A 14 -12.38 -36.70 56.64
CA LEU A 14 -12.78 -35.54 55.85
C LEU A 14 -12.36 -35.79 54.40
N ALA A 15 -13.31 -36.13 53.54
CA ALA A 15 -13.16 -35.99 52.10
C ALA A 15 -13.45 -34.52 51.76
N SER A 16 -12.41 -33.79 51.41
CA SER A 16 -12.52 -32.54 50.66
C SER A 16 -13.41 -32.79 49.44
N LEU A 17 -14.52 -32.06 49.34
CA LEU A 17 -15.27 -31.91 48.09
C LEU A 17 -14.34 -31.20 47.10
N ILE A 18 -13.57 -31.99 46.34
CA ILE A 18 -13.04 -31.55 45.07
C ILE A 18 -14.27 -31.53 44.16
N SER A 19 -14.79 -30.33 43.86
CA SER A 19 -15.67 -30.16 42.72
C SER A 19 -14.87 -30.55 41.49
N THR A 20 -15.17 -31.71 40.92
CA THR A 20 -14.76 -31.99 39.55
C THR A 20 -15.58 -31.04 38.67
N ASP A 21 -14.94 -29.99 38.16
CA ASP A 21 -15.49 -29.16 37.10
C ASP A 21 -15.72 -30.05 35.88
N VAL A 22 -16.99 -30.40 35.62
CA VAL A 22 -17.40 -30.99 34.37
C VAL A 22 -17.61 -29.82 33.41
N ALA A 23 -16.61 -29.53 32.58
CA ALA A 23 -16.71 -28.53 31.52
C ALA A 23 -17.66 -29.03 30.41
N ALA A 24 -18.59 -28.18 29.98
CA ALA A 24 -19.53 -28.47 28.92
C ALA A 24 -18.92 -28.16 27.54
N GLN A 25 -19.19 -29.02 26.55
CA GLN A 25 -18.79 -28.86 25.15
C GLN A 25 -19.76 -27.90 24.45
N TYR A 26 -19.23 -26.84 23.83
CA TYR A 26 -19.98 -25.92 22.98
C TYR A 26 -19.35 -25.87 21.60
N SER A 27 -20.15 -25.99 20.54
CA SER A 27 -19.69 -25.89 19.15
C SER A 27 -19.81 -24.45 18.65
N CYS A 28 -18.85 -23.98 17.85
CA CYS A 28 -18.99 -22.77 17.05
C CYS A 28 -19.66 -23.10 15.71
N GLY A 29 -20.56 -22.22 15.24
CA GLY A 29 -21.25 -22.35 13.96
C GLY A 29 -20.62 -21.57 12.80
N ALA A 30 -19.43 -20.98 12.97
CA ALA A 30 -18.85 -20.05 11.99
C ALA A 30 -18.44 -20.73 10.67
N ASP A 31 -17.84 -21.92 10.68
CA ASP A 31 -17.44 -22.60 9.43
C ASP A 31 -18.65 -22.99 8.58
N SER A 32 -19.70 -23.53 9.22
CA SER A 32 -20.94 -23.88 8.51
C SER A 32 -21.64 -22.63 7.98
N TYR A 33 -21.55 -21.53 8.72
CA TYR A 33 -22.08 -20.24 8.29
C TYR A 33 -21.26 -19.61 7.17
N LEU A 34 -19.93 -19.70 7.21
CA LEU A 34 -19.04 -19.31 6.13
C LEU A 34 -19.37 -20.12 4.88
N GLN A 35 -19.46 -21.45 4.97
CA GLN A 35 -19.85 -22.29 3.83
C GLN A 35 -21.25 -21.93 3.29
N GLN A 36 -22.20 -21.58 4.17
CA GLN A 36 -23.50 -21.05 3.76
C GLN A 36 -23.36 -19.70 3.05
N GLN A 37 -22.51 -18.80 3.55
CA GLN A 37 -22.25 -17.50 2.96
C GLN A 37 -21.53 -17.61 1.62
N LEU A 38 -20.51 -18.46 1.49
CA LEU A 38 -19.81 -18.75 0.24
C LEU A 38 -20.77 -19.31 -0.83
N ARG A 39 -21.84 -20.00 -0.42
CA ARG A 39 -22.92 -20.46 -1.34
C ARG A 39 -23.89 -19.33 -1.74
N ARG A 40 -23.92 -18.20 -1.03
CA ARG A 40 -24.67 -16.99 -1.44
C ARG A 40 -23.86 -16.25 -2.52
N SER A 41 -24.54 -15.71 -3.53
CA SER A 41 -23.88 -15.02 -4.65
C SER A 41 -23.04 -13.83 -4.17
N GLY A 42 -21.82 -13.67 -4.68
CA GLY A 42 -20.92 -12.54 -4.34
C GLY A 42 -19.93 -12.84 -3.21
N ASN A 43 -20.40 -13.44 -2.10
CA ASN A 43 -19.56 -13.64 -0.91
C ASN A 43 -18.36 -14.56 -1.15
N ALA A 44 -18.46 -15.62 -1.96
CA ALA A 44 -17.29 -16.46 -2.28
C ALA A 44 -16.19 -15.72 -3.05
N ARG A 45 -16.59 -14.79 -3.94
CA ARG A 45 -15.66 -13.95 -4.69
C ARG A 45 -15.03 -12.90 -3.80
N THR A 46 -15.85 -12.15 -3.05
CA THR A 46 -15.36 -11.13 -2.11
C THR A 46 -14.41 -11.75 -1.08
N HIS A 47 -14.73 -12.96 -0.62
CA HIS A 47 -13.87 -13.72 0.29
C HIS A 47 -12.55 -14.09 -0.38
N ALA A 48 -12.55 -14.67 -1.58
CA ALA A 48 -11.32 -15.00 -2.30
C ALA A 48 -10.44 -13.77 -2.60
N LEU A 49 -11.03 -12.66 -3.03
CA LEU A 49 -10.30 -11.40 -3.28
C LEU A 49 -9.73 -10.81 -1.99
N LEU A 50 -10.49 -10.84 -0.89
CA LEU A 50 -9.98 -10.40 0.40
C LEU A 50 -8.81 -11.26 0.86
N GLU A 51 -8.88 -12.58 0.66
CA GLU A 51 -7.78 -13.49 0.98
C GLU A 51 -6.53 -13.18 0.15
N GLU A 52 -6.68 -12.88 -1.14
CA GLU A 52 -5.60 -12.45 -2.03
C GLU A 52 -4.99 -11.11 -1.60
N HIS A 53 -5.81 -10.10 -1.30
CA HIS A 53 -5.31 -8.82 -0.81
C HIS A 53 -4.63 -8.92 0.56
N ILE A 54 -5.14 -9.75 1.47
CA ILE A 54 -4.48 -10.02 2.76
C ILE A 54 -3.14 -10.69 2.53
N LEU A 55 -3.04 -11.63 1.57
CA LEU A 55 -1.79 -12.27 1.19
C LEU A 55 -0.78 -11.25 0.64
N ASP A 56 -1.18 -10.44 -0.34
CA ASP A 56 -0.32 -9.44 -0.98
C ASP A 56 0.22 -8.40 0.01
N GLU A 57 -0.65 -7.85 0.87
CA GLU A 57 -0.26 -6.94 1.95
C GLU A 57 0.61 -7.64 3.01
N SER A 58 0.46 -8.97 3.17
CA SER A 58 1.26 -9.73 4.11
C SER A 58 2.69 -9.95 3.66
N ILE A 59 2.94 -10.03 2.34
CA ILE A 59 4.25 -10.28 1.72
C ILE A 59 4.95 -9.03 1.19
N SER A 60 4.23 -7.91 0.99
CA SER A 60 4.79 -6.65 0.47
C SER A 60 5.85 -6.03 1.40
N ARG A 61 6.97 -5.57 0.82
CA ARG A 61 8.00 -4.78 1.53
C ARG A 61 7.54 -3.36 1.90
N ALA A 62 6.47 -2.89 1.27
CA ALA A 62 5.81 -1.62 1.54
C ALA A 62 4.58 -1.78 2.45
N SER A 63 4.42 -2.92 3.13
CA SER A 63 3.26 -3.22 3.97
C SER A 63 2.94 -2.05 4.90
N ARG A 64 1.68 -1.62 4.93
CA ARG A 64 1.21 -0.54 5.81
C ARG A 64 1.65 -0.85 7.25
N ASN A 65 2.49 -0.02 7.84
CA ASN A 65 2.82 -0.17 9.26
C ASN A 65 1.60 0.28 10.08
N LEU A 66 0.75 -0.67 10.45
CA LEU A 66 -0.46 -0.43 11.21
C LEU A 66 -0.20 -0.43 12.73
N ASP A 67 1.01 -0.75 13.21
CA ASP A 67 1.28 -0.88 14.64
C ASP A 67 1.22 0.48 15.37
N GLY A 68 0.67 0.47 16.59
CA GLY A 68 0.57 1.66 17.44
C GLY A 68 -0.71 2.49 17.25
N THR A 69 -1.56 2.14 16.27
CA THR A 69 -2.88 2.77 16.07
C THR A 69 -4.00 1.90 16.64
N VAL A 70 -4.77 2.43 17.58
CA VAL A 70 -5.95 1.75 18.13
C VAL A 70 -7.17 2.02 17.23
N PHE A 71 -7.77 0.97 16.68
CA PHE A 71 -8.98 1.06 15.89
C PHE A 71 -10.23 0.92 16.76
N TYR A 72 -11.26 1.71 16.47
CA TYR A 72 -12.53 1.68 17.18
C TYR A 72 -13.64 1.13 16.28
N ILE A 73 -14.29 0.05 16.69
CA ILE A 73 -15.43 -0.55 16.00
C ILE A 73 -16.72 -0.16 16.74
N PRO A 74 -17.65 0.56 16.09
CA PRO A 74 -18.95 0.85 16.68
C PRO A 74 -19.85 -0.37 16.73
N VAL A 75 -20.48 -0.60 17.88
CA VAL A 75 -21.31 -1.77 18.15
C VAL A 75 -22.73 -1.35 18.47
N VAL A 76 -23.69 -2.09 17.90
CA VAL A 76 -25.07 -2.11 18.37
C VAL A 76 -25.42 -3.51 18.86
N VAL A 77 -26.01 -3.61 20.04
CA VAL A 77 -26.43 -4.88 20.65
C VAL A 77 -27.95 -5.00 20.57
N HIS A 78 -28.42 -6.02 19.85
CA HIS A 78 -29.83 -6.36 19.71
C HIS A 78 -30.16 -7.51 20.67
N VAL A 79 -30.77 -7.20 21.81
CA VAL A 79 -31.20 -8.18 22.81
C VAL A 79 -32.56 -8.75 22.43
N MET A 80 -32.55 -10.00 21.96
CA MET A 80 -33.72 -10.73 21.49
C MET A 80 -34.22 -11.64 22.62
N HIS A 81 -35.45 -11.43 23.09
CA HIS A 81 -35.95 -12.09 24.31
C HIS A 81 -37.41 -12.54 24.17
N ARG A 82 -37.95 -13.34 25.10
CA ARG A 82 -39.33 -13.87 25.03
C ARG A 82 -40.36 -13.02 25.79
N GLY A 83 -40.02 -11.76 26.04
CA GLY A 83 -40.84 -10.84 26.85
C GLY A 83 -40.51 -10.84 28.34
N GLU A 84 -39.41 -11.47 28.78
CA GLU A 84 -38.92 -11.33 30.16
C GLU A 84 -38.59 -9.86 30.50
N ALA A 85 -38.54 -9.52 31.79
CA ALA A 85 -38.13 -8.18 32.23
C ALA A 85 -36.59 -8.00 32.07
N PRO A 86 -36.09 -6.77 31.81
CA PRO A 86 -34.65 -6.52 31.75
C PRO A 86 -33.90 -7.01 32.99
N GLY A 87 -32.77 -7.69 32.78
CA GLY A 87 -32.00 -8.40 33.80
C GLY A 87 -32.44 -9.85 34.07
N THR A 88 -33.38 -10.40 33.31
CA THR A 88 -33.90 -11.77 33.49
C THR A 88 -33.82 -12.59 32.20
N GLY A 89 -33.28 -13.81 32.28
CA GLY A 89 -33.15 -14.72 31.13
C GLY A 89 -32.34 -14.07 30.00
N ALA A 90 -32.80 -14.24 28.76
CA ALA A 90 -32.20 -13.62 27.57
C ALA A 90 -32.34 -12.09 27.52
N ASN A 91 -33.28 -11.49 28.27
CA ASN A 91 -33.39 -10.04 28.37
C ASN A 91 -32.35 -9.47 29.33
N ILE A 92 -31.06 -9.67 29.06
CA ILE A 92 -29.92 -9.33 29.92
C ILE A 92 -29.87 -7.84 30.28
N SER A 93 -29.32 -7.48 31.44
CA SER A 93 -29.27 -6.07 31.87
C SER A 93 -28.31 -5.22 31.02
N ASP A 94 -28.49 -3.90 30.96
CA ASP A 94 -27.54 -2.99 30.29
C ASP A 94 -26.12 -3.14 30.86
N ALA A 95 -26.00 -3.41 32.17
CA ALA A 95 -24.71 -3.64 32.83
C ALA A 95 -24.03 -4.92 32.33
N GLN A 96 -24.80 -5.98 32.03
CA GLN A 96 -24.25 -7.20 31.43
C GLN A 96 -23.87 -6.99 29.96
N VAL A 97 -24.65 -6.20 29.21
CA VAL A 97 -24.27 -5.81 27.84
C VAL A 97 -22.94 -5.08 27.85
N GLN A 98 -22.80 -4.06 28.69
CA GLN A 98 -21.55 -3.30 28.85
C GLN A 98 -20.40 -4.19 29.31
N ALA A 99 -20.62 -5.09 30.27
CA ALA A 99 -19.59 -6.02 30.72
C ALA A 99 -19.06 -6.91 29.58
N GLY A 100 -19.91 -7.31 28.63
CA GLY A 100 -19.46 -8.04 27.44
C GLY A 100 -18.57 -7.19 26.52
N ILE A 101 -18.90 -5.91 26.32
CA ILE A 101 -18.07 -4.97 25.55
C ILE A 101 -16.71 -4.73 26.25
N ASP A 102 -16.72 -4.56 27.57
CA ASP A 102 -15.50 -4.37 28.37
C ASP A 102 -14.60 -5.62 28.28
N MET A 103 -15.18 -6.83 28.34
CA MET A 103 -14.44 -8.09 28.18
C MET A 103 -13.88 -8.29 26.77
N LEU A 104 -14.62 -7.90 25.71
CA LEU A 104 -14.08 -7.87 24.35
C LEU A 104 -12.89 -6.93 24.24
N ASN A 105 -13.00 -5.73 24.81
CA ASN A 105 -11.89 -4.77 24.86
C ASN A 105 -10.69 -5.33 25.61
N ASP A 106 -10.89 -5.99 26.75
CA ASP A 106 -9.80 -6.61 27.49
C ASP A 106 -9.12 -7.73 26.69
N ALA A 107 -9.88 -8.55 25.95
CA ALA A 107 -9.33 -9.61 25.11
C ALA A 107 -8.53 -9.08 23.91
N PHE A 108 -9.12 -8.19 23.12
CA PHE A 108 -8.47 -7.61 21.94
C PHE A 108 -7.33 -6.64 22.29
N ARG A 109 -7.22 -6.23 23.55
CA ARG A 109 -6.10 -5.45 24.06
C ARG A 109 -5.14 -6.23 24.95
N ASN A 110 -5.33 -7.54 25.09
CA ASN A 110 -4.49 -8.44 25.89
C ASN A 110 -4.33 -7.98 27.36
N ARG A 111 -5.46 -7.76 28.05
CA ARG A 111 -5.53 -7.18 29.42
C ARG A 111 -6.28 -8.09 30.40
N GLY A 112 -5.99 -7.90 31.69
CA GLY A 112 -6.79 -8.45 32.78
C GLY A 112 -6.88 -9.98 32.76
N ALA A 113 -8.10 -10.52 32.83
CA ALA A 113 -8.37 -11.96 32.81
C ALA A 113 -8.19 -12.61 31.42
N PHE A 114 -7.87 -11.80 30.40
CA PHE A 114 -7.62 -12.19 29.02
C PHE A 114 -6.17 -11.92 28.61
N ALA A 115 -5.32 -11.48 29.55
CA ALA A 115 -3.90 -11.33 29.30
C ALA A 115 -3.26 -12.71 29.12
N GLY A 116 -2.40 -12.84 28.10
CA GLY A 116 -1.66 -14.07 27.85
C GLY A 116 -0.88 -14.51 29.08
N ASP A 117 -1.06 -15.77 29.46
CA ASP A 117 -0.34 -16.37 30.58
C ASP A 117 0.93 -17.05 30.06
N PRO A 118 2.13 -16.60 30.46
CA PRO A 118 3.39 -17.24 30.07
C PRO A 118 3.49 -18.71 30.47
N ALA A 119 2.66 -19.18 31.43
CA ALA A 119 2.59 -20.58 31.82
C ALA A 119 1.98 -21.49 30.74
N TYR A 120 1.28 -20.92 29.76
CA TYR A 120 0.58 -21.64 28.69
C TYR A 120 1.05 -21.18 27.30
N SER A 121 2.32 -20.81 27.10
CA SER A 121 2.85 -20.48 25.75
C SER A 121 3.49 -21.72 25.10
N ASN A 122 2.67 -22.70 24.69
CA ASN A 122 3.15 -24.03 24.31
C ASN A 122 4.04 -24.03 23.06
N ALA A 123 3.92 -23.00 22.21
CA ALA A 123 4.73 -22.78 21.00
C ALA A 123 5.76 -21.62 21.11
N GLY A 124 5.89 -20.98 22.28
CA GLY A 124 6.81 -19.83 22.46
C GLY A 124 6.40 -18.56 21.71
N ILE A 125 5.16 -18.50 21.20
CA ILE A 125 4.58 -17.35 20.50
C ILE A 125 4.02 -16.35 21.54
N PRO A 126 4.35 -15.05 21.47
CA PRO A 126 3.84 -14.07 22.41
C PRO A 126 2.36 -13.73 22.14
N ALA A 127 1.58 -13.53 23.19
CA ALA A 127 0.21 -13.03 23.05
C ALA A 127 0.20 -11.57 22.53
N ALA A 128 -0.61 -11.29 21.50
CA ALA A 128 -0.67 -9.99 20.85
C ALA A 128 -1.71 -9.04 21.47
N ASP A 129 -1.35 -7.77 21.67
CA ASP A 129 -2.32 -6.66 21.73
C ASP A 129 -2.77 -6.39 20.28
N VAL A 130 -4.04 -6.69 19.96
CA VAL A 130 -4.58 -6.53 18.60
C VAL A 130 -4.78 -5.06 18.22
N GLU A 131 -4.80 -4.16 19.22
CA GLU A 131 -5.03 -2.73 19.06
C GLU A 131 -6.37 -2.41 18.39
N ILE A 132 -7.41 -3.19 18.75
CA ILE A 132 -8.82 -2.94 18.39
C ILE A 132 -9.61 -2.78 19.69
N GLU A 133 -10.46 -1.75 19.73
CA GLU A 133 -11.44 -1.51 20.79
C GLU A 133 -12.85 -1.37 20.20
N PHE A 134 -13.86 -1.72 20.99
CA PHE A 134 -15.27 -1.72 20.67
C PHE A 134 -15.99 -0.69 21.55
N CYS A 135 -16.88 0.08 20.94
CA CYS A 135 -17.69 1.06 21.64
C CYS A 135 -19.18 0.75 21.43
N LEU A 136 -20.02 0.92 22.45
CA LEU A 136 -21.47 0.99 22.18
C LEU A 136 -21.77 2.28 21.41
N ALA A 137 -22.58 2.15 20.36
CA ALA A 137 -22.99 3.28 19.55
C ALA A 137 -23.68 4.35 20.42
N SER A 138 -23.19 5.58 20.29
CA SER A 138 -23.76 6.80 20.86
C SER A 138 -24.67 7.55 19.88
N ARG A 139 -24.72 7.10 18.60
CA ARG A 139 -25.63 7.59 17.56
C ARG A 139 -26.40 6.44 16.94
N ASP A 140 -27.69 6.63 16.68
CA ASP A 140 -28.49 5.72 15.87
C ASP A 140 -28.26 6.00 14.37
N PRO A 141 -28.79 5.18 13.44
CA PRO A 141 -28.65 5.41 12.00
C PRO A 141 -29.25 6.73 11.49
N ALA A 142 -30.12 7.37 12.27
CA ALA A 142 -30.68 8.69 11.97
C ALA A 142 -29.87 9.84 12.63
N GLY A 143 -28.75 9.53 13.29
CA GLY A 143 -27.87 10.49 13.95
C GLY A 143 -28.33 10.94 15.35
N ASN A 144 -29.40 10.36 15.91
CA ASN A 144 -29.90 10.72 17.23
C ASN A 144 -29.08 10.06 18.35
N PRO A 145 -29.02 10.65 19.56
CA PRO A 145 -28.41 10.00 20.71
C PRO A 145 -29.04 8.64 21.02
N THR A 146 -28.20 7.63 21.26
CA THR A 146 -28.60 6.28 21.68
C THR A 146 -27.62 5.71 22.71
N ASN A 147 -28.02 4.64 23.41
CA ASN A 147 -27.12 3.85 24.26
C ASN A 147 -26.56 2.60 23.53
N GLY A 148 -26.91 2.41 22.26
CA GLY A 148 -26.43 1.30 21.44
C GLY A 148 -27.09 -0.05 21.74
N ILE A 149 -28.20 -0.07 22.51
CA ILE A 149 -28.89 -1.30 22.92
C ILE A 149 -30.33 -1.28 22.43
N ASN A 150 -30.67 -2.20 21.53
CA ASN A 150 -32.04 -2.47 21.12
C ASN A 150 -32.58 -3.69 21.86
N ARG A 151 -33.84 -3.65 22.31
CA ARG A 151 -34.49 -4.77 23.03
C ARG A 151 -35.78 -5.15 22.32
N LEU A 152 -35.86 -6.38 21.84
CA LEU A 152 -37.00 -6.85 21.04
C LEU A 152 -37.57 -8.17 21.58
N PRO A 153 -38.85 -8.20 21.99
CA PRO A 153 -39.52 -9.45 22.32
C PRO A 153 -39.84 -10.22 21.03
N THR A 154 -39.31 -11.44 20.89
CA THR A 154 -39.52 -12.31 19.73
C THR A 154 -39.42 -13.80 20.10
N ALA A 155 -40.15 -14.64 19.37
CA ALA A 155 -40.00 -16.09 19.45
C ALA A 155 -38.70 -16.60 18.79
N LEU A 156 -38.09 -15.80 17.90
CA LEU A 156 -36.81 -16.12 17.25
C LEU A 156 -35.59 -16.01 18.20
N SER A 157 -35.82 -15.68 19.48
CA SER A 157 -34.81 -15.76 20.53
C SER A 157 -34.38 -17.22 20.80
N ASP A 158 -35.24 -18.20 20.48
CA ASP A 158 -34.89 -19.62 20.41
C ASP A 158 -34.63 -19.94 18.92
N LEU A 159 -33.38 -19.82 18.47
CA LEU A 159 -33.00 -19.76 17.05
C LEU A 159 -32.70 -21.16 16.47
N PHE A 160 -33.31 -21.48 15.33
CA PHE A 160 -33.00 -22.71 14.58
C PHE A 160 -32.20 -22.41 13.29
N ARG A 161 -31.10 -23.16 13.08
CA ARG A 161 -30.24 -23.09 11.88
C ARG A 161 -29.99 -24.47 11.26
N ASP A 162 -29.68 -24.48 9.97
CA ASP A 162 -29.32 -25.69 9.22
C ASP A 162 -27.93 -26.21 9.65
N ASP A 163 -27.76 -27.54 9.66
CA ASP A 163 -26.52 -28.25 10.01
C ASP A 163 -25.52 -28.26 8.83
N PRO A 164 -24.19 -28.11 9.07
CA PRO A 164 -23.16 -28.31 8.05
C PRO A 164 -23.34 -29.62 7.26
N GLY A 165 -23.75 -29.50 5.99
CA GLY A 165 -23.88 -30.62 5.04
C GLY A 165 -25.31 -31.06 4.72
N SER A 166 -26.34 -30.45 5.33
CA SER A 166 -27.75 -30.69 4.98
C SER A 166 -28.26 -29.78 3.84
N SER A 167 -29.32 -30.21 3.13
CA SER A 167 -30.00 -29.40 2.10
C SER A 167 -30.64 -28.16 2.72
N PRO A 168 -30.57 -26.98 2.06
CA PRO A 168 -31.10 -25.73 2.59
C PRO A 168 -32.61 -25.83 2.78
N GLY A 169 -33.10 -25.47 3.96
CA GLY A 169 -34.52 -25.63 4.25
C GLY A 169 -35.11 -24.80 5.37
N LEU A 170 -34.37 -24.48 6.45
CA LEU A 170 -34.93 -23.78 7.62
C LEU A 170 -33.86 -22.99 8.40
N THR A 171 -33.28 -21.93 7.82
CA THR A 171 -32.46 -20.98 8.61
C THR A 171 -33.28 -19.76 8.99
N GLN A 172 -33.50 -19.57 10.29
CA GLN A 172 -34.17 -18.39 10.82
C GLN A 172 -33.23 -17.18 11.00
N ASP A 173 -31.96 -17.29 10.57
CA ASP A 173 -30.94 -16.24 10.70
C ASP A 173 -31.37 -14.93 10.02
N ASP A 174 -31.78 -15.00 8.74
CA ASP A 174 -32.18 -13.81 7.99
C ASP A 174 -33.46 -13.19 8.58
N GLU A 175 -34.39 -14.02 9.09
CA GLU A 175 -35.62 -13.56 9.77
C GLU A 175 -35.30 -12.85 11.09
N LEU A 176 -34.39 -13.41 11.90
CA LEU A 176 -33.94 -12.80 13.16
C LEU A 176 -33.29 -11.44 12.91
N LYS A 177 -32.36 -11.38 11.96
CA LYS A 177 -31.60 -10.16 11.66
C LYS A 177 -32.47 -9.08 11.04
N ALA A 178 -33.48 -9.45 10.24
CA ALA A 178 -34.44 -8.50 9.70
C ALA A 178 -35.32 -7.82 10.77
N LEU A 179 -35.47 -8.39 11.97
CA LEU A 179 -36.23 -7.77 13.06
C LEU A 179 -35.55 -6.52 13.63
N SER A 180 -34.22 -6.51 13.69
CA SER A 180 -33.44 -5.40 14.22
C SER A 180 -32.03 -5.45 13.68
N ARG A 181 -31.71 -4.53 12.77
CA ARG A 181 -30.40 -4.38 12.15
C ARG A 181 -30.14 -2.90 11.89
N TRP A 182 -28.95 -2.44 12.23
CA TRP A 182 -28.44 -1.14 11.80
C TRP A 182 -27.47 -1.35 10.64
N ASP A 183 -27.24 -0.30 9.85
CA ASP A 183 -26.39 -0.35 8.66
C ASP A 183 -25.05 -1.07 8.94
N PRO A 184 -24.82 -2.28 8.39
CA PRO A 184 -23.63 -3.06 8.70
C PRO A 184 -22.33 -2.42 8.17
N THR A 185 -22.42 -1.39 7.32
CA THR A 185 -21.25 -0.59 6.95
C THR A 185 -20.83 0.37 8.05
N GLN A 186 -21.72 0.71 8.99
CA GLN A 186 -21.49 1.71 10.04
C GLN A 186 -21.42 1.11 11.46
N TYR A 187 -21.92 -0.12 11.64
CA TYR A 187 -22.01 -0.79 12.94
C TYR A 187 -21.72 -2.29 12.83
N LEU A 188 -20.92 -2.82 13.75
CA LEU A 188 -20.95 -4.25 14.09
C LEU A 188 -22.27 -4.53 14.80
N ASN A 189 -23.12 -5.33 14.16
CA ASN A 189 -24.38 -5.80 14.74
C ASN A 189 -24.14 -7.07 15.57
N ILE A 190 -24.56 -7.05 16.83
CA ILE A 190 -24.46 -8.19 17.75
C ILE A 190 -25.86 -8.58 18.20
N TRP A 191 -26.32 -9.78 17.85
CA TRP A 191 -27.60 -10.31 18.32
C TRP A 191 -27.39 -11.23 19.51
N ILE A 192 -28.04 -10.90 20.63
CA ILE A 192 -28.06 -11.73 21.83
C ILE A 192 -29.38 -12.51 21.87
N VAL A 193 -29.30 -13.84 21.93
CA VAL A 193 -30.45 -14.74 21.85
C VAL A 193 -30.53 -15.67 23.07
N ASN A 194 -31.65 -16.36 23.26
CA ASN A 194 -31.85 -17.32 24.36
C ASN A 194 -31.08 -18.63 24.11
N GLU A 195 -31.21 -19.20 22.91
CA GLU A 195 -30.65 -20.52 22.57
C GLU A 195 -30.42 -20.65 21.06
N ILE A 196 -29.38 -21.36 20.62
CA ILE A 196 -29.08 -21.65 19.21
C ILE A 196 -29.04 -23.17 18.98
N CYS A 197 -29.91 -23.65 18.09
CA CYS A 197 -30.10 -25.06 17.78
C CYS A 197 -29.78 -25.38 16.32
N LEU A 198 -29.06 -26.49 16.08
CA LEU A 198 -28.85 -27.05 14.73
C LEU A 198 -29.93 -28.09 14.43
N ASN A 199 -30.70 -27.87 13.37
CA ASN A 199 -31.86 -28.67 12.99
C ASN A 199 -32.92 -28.82 14.12
N ALA A 200 -34.02 -29.52 13.84
CA ALA A 200 -35.20 -29.64 14.71
C ALA A 200 -34.88 -30.01 16.19
N PRO A 201 -35.78 -29.73 17.16
CA PRO A 201 -35.54 -29.79 18.62
C PRO A 201 -35.03 -31.14 19.19
N SER A 202 -34.99 -32.21 18.39
CA SER A 202 -34.60 -33.55 18.80
C SER A 202 -33.09 -33.82 18.82
N ASN A 203 -32.25 -32.94 18.26
CA ASN A 203 -30.80 -33.15 18.12
C ASN A 203 -29.92 -32.41 19.15
N GLY A 204 -30.53 -31.63 20.07
CA GLY A 204 -29.83 -30.86 21.08
C GLY A 204 -29.34 -29.49 20.57
N CYS A 205 -29.36 -28.49 21.44
CA CYS A 205 -28.94 -27.12 21.16
C CYS A 205 -27.59 -26.89 21.86
N ASN A 206 -26.49 -26.95 21.11
CA ASN A 206 -25.14 -26.89 21.66
C ASN A 206 -24.26 -25.83 20.95
N VAL A 207 -24.86 -24.91 20.19
CA VAL A 207 -24.13 -23.83 19.51
C VAL A 207 -24.14 -22.60 20.40
N ALA A 208 -22.98 -22.13 20.84
CA ALA A 208 -22.91 -20.96 21.72
C ALA A 208 -22.86 -19.62 20.95
N GLY A 209 -22.39 -19.66 19.70
CA GLY A 209 -22.25 -18.50 18.85
C GLY A 209 -21.93 -18.85 17.38
N TYR A 210 -22.06 -17.84 16.53
CA TYR A 210 -21.53 -17.84 15.17
C TYR A 210 -21.34 -16.41 14.65
N ALA A 211 -20.44 -16.23 13.68
CA ALA A 211 -20.14 -14.94 13.07
C ALA A 211 -20.07 -15.01 11.54
N SER A 212 -20.49 -13.93 10.88
CA SER A 212 -20.15 -13.71 9.47
C SER A 212 -18.65 -13.43 9.30
N PHE A 213 -18.06 -13.82 8.17
CA PHE A 213 -16.69 -13.40 7.83
C PHE A 213 -16.66 -12.00 7.20
N ALA A 214 -15.47 -11.41 7.10
CA ALA A 214 -15.28 -10.06 6.58
C ALA A 214 -15.88 -9.83 5.18
N ALA A 215 -15.90 -10.85 4.33
CA ALA A 215 -16.54 -10.82 3.02
C ALA A 215 -18.05 -10.46 3.05
N SER A 216 -18.72 -10.64 4.19
CA SER A 216 -20.12 -10.25 4.36
C SER A 216 -20.31 -8.77 4.68
N HIS A 217 -19.25 -7.96 4.77
CA HIS A 217 -19.36 -6.54 5.12
C HIS A 217 -20.41 -5.79 4.27
N GLY A 218 -21.26 -5.01 4.92
CA GLY A 218 -22.37 -4.29 4.28
C GLY A 218 -23.58 -5.14 3.90
N GLN A 219 -23.50 -6.47 4.01
CA GLN A 219 -24.62 -7.36 3.73
C GLN A 219 -25.62 -7.40 4.89
N GLU A 220 -26.86 -7.69 4.52
CA GLU A 220 -28.00 -7.81 5.44
C GLU A 220 -27.81 -8.75 6.63
N HIS A 221 -26.91 -9.73 6.50
CA HIS A 221 -26.68 -10.77 7.50
C HIS A 221 -25.36 -10.58 8.28
N ASP A 222 -24.66 -9.46 8.09
CA ASP A 222 -23.34 -9.20 8.67
C ASP A 222 -23.37 -8.86 10.16
N GLY A 223 -22.51 -9.54 10.93
CA GLY A 223 -22.39 -9.42 12.38
C GLY A 223 -22.27 -10.78 13.07
N ILE A 224 -22.48 -10.80 14.39
CA ILE A 224 -22.37 -12.02 15.20
C ILE A 224 -23.64 -12.30 15.98
N VAL A 225 -23.92 -13.58 16.25
CA VAL A 225 -25.02 -14.02 17.10
C VAL A 225 -24.47 -14.85 18.25
N ILE A 226 -24.87 -14.53 19.48
CA ILE A 226 -24.33 -15.12 20.72
C ILE A 226 -25.47 -15.47 21.67
N GLU A 227 -25.41 -16.63 22.31
CA GLU A 227 -26.30 -16.95 23.42
C GLU A 227 -26.02 -16.07 24.64
N HIS A 228 -27.08 -15.59 25.28
CA HIS A 228 -26.97 -14.63 26.38
C HIS A 228 -26.14 -15.10 27.58
N THR A 229 -25.99 -16.41 27.78
CA THR A 229 -25.17 -17.03 28.83
C THR A 229 -23.66 -16.83 28.59
N HIS A 230 -23.27 -16.61 27.34
CA HIS A 230 -21.88 -16.44 26.89
C HIS A 230 -21.51 -14.96 26.67
N TRP A 231 -22.39 -14.00 26.97
CA TRP A 231 -22.12 -12.57 26.86
C TRP A 231 -22.07 -11.87 28.22
N GLY A 232 -20.91 -11.33 28.60
CA GLY A 232 -20.73 -10.50 29.80
C GLY A 232 -20.98 -11.22 31.14
N THR A 233 -21.12 -12.54 31.15
CA THR A 233 -21.44 -13.34 32.35
C THR A 233 -20.20 -13.60 33.21
N SER A 234 -19.11 -14.01 32.59
CA SER A 234 -17.80 -14.23 33.21
C SER A 234 -16.71 -14.24 32.14
N PRO A 235 -15.43 -13.96 32.49
CA PRO A 235 -14.35 -14.01 31.52
C PRO A 235 -14.25 -15.34 30.77
N ALA A 236 -14.42 -16.48 31.46
CA ALA A 236 -14.33 -17.79 30.82
C ALA A 236 -15.43 -18.01 29.78
N LEU A 237 -16.70 -17.72 30.12
CA LEU A 237 -17.81 -17.93 29.18
C LEU A 237 -17.79 -16.93 28.02
N SER A 238 -17.28 -15.71 28.25
CA SER A 238 -17.23 -14.65 27.24
C SER A 238 -16.09 -14.76 26.23
N LYS A 239 -15.18 -15.73 26.38
CA LYS A 239 -14.20 -16.06 25.33
C LYS A 239 -14.86 -16.60 24.06
N ILE A 240 -16.07 -17.14 24.14
CA ILE A 240 -16.85 -17.49 22.94
C ILE A 240 -17.18 -16.24 22.12
N ALA A 241 -17.57 -15.13 22.76
CA ALA A 241 -17.78 -13.88 22.04
C ALA A 241 -16.47 -13.36 21.40
N VAL A 242 -15.32 -13.54 22.08
CA VAL A 242 -14.00 -13.19 21.52
C VAL A 242 -13.70 -14.01 20.27
N HIS A 243 -13.94 -15.33 20.33
CA HIS A 243 -13.78 -16.28 19.22
C HIS A 243 -14.64 -15.87 18.01
N GLU A 244 -15.94 -15.60 18.22
CA GLU A 244 -16.82 -15.17 17.13
C GLU A 244 -16.40 -13.82 16.51
N VAL A 245 -15.92 -12.86 17.32
CA VAL A 245 -15.40 -11.60 16.79
C VAL A 245 -14.09 -11.83 16.02
N GLY A 246 -13.29 -12.85 16.36
CA GLY A 246 -12.14 -13.29 15.56
C GLY A 246 -12.55 -13.71 14.14
N HIS A 247 -13.60 -14.52 14.01
CA HIS A 247 -14.19 -14.87 12.70
C HIS A 247 -14.76 -13.64 11.97
N TYR A 248 -15.43 -12.73 12.70
CA TYR A 248 -15.91 -11.45 12.14
C TYR A 248 -14.78 -10.63 11.51
N LEU A 249 -13.59 -10.70 12.10
CA LEU A 249 -12.35 -10.07 11.63
C LEU A 249 -11.50 -11.03 10.76
N ASN A 250 -12.12 -12.03 10.14
CA ASN A 250 -11.53 -12.90 9.11
C ASN A 250 -10.46 -13.91 9.58
N LEU A 251 -10.49 -14.32 10.85
CA LEU A 251 -9.71 -15.47 11.32
C LEU A 251 -10.44 -16.78 11.04
N TYR A 252 -9.68 -17.81 10.65
CA TYR A 252 -10.16 -19.19 10.65
C TYR A 252 -9.90 -19.85 12.01
N HIS A 253 -10.47 -21.02 12.21
CA HIS A 253 -10.03 -21.91 13.28
C HIS A 253 -8.57 -22.32 13.08
N THR A 254 -7.81 -22.50 14.16
CA THR A 254 -6.40 -22.96 14.11
C THR A 254 -6.23 -24.29 13.39
N PHE A 255 -7.22 -25.19 13.50
CA PHE A 255 -7.26 -26.49 12.83
C PHE A 255 -7.84 -26.46 11.39
N GLN A 256 -8.00 -25.28 10.80
CA GLN A 256 -8.61 -25.14 9.47
C GLN A 256 -7.80 -25.94 8.43
N ASN A 257 -8.49 -26.79 7.66
CA ASN A 257 -7.89 -27.68 6.65
C ASN A 257 -6.86 -28.72 7.18
N GLY A 258 -6.67 -28.84 8.50
CA GLY A 258 -5.85 -29.87 9.14
C GLY A 258 -4.34 -29.64 9.02
N CYS A 259 -3.56 -30.72 9.11
CA CYS A 259 -2.10 -30.64 9.21
C CYS A 259 -1.29 -30.16 7.98
N PRO A 260 -1.72 -30.23 6.71
CA PRO A 260 -0.87 -29.76 5.60
C PRO A 260 -0.48 -28.28 5.76
N ASN A 261 0.83 -27.99 5.68
CA ASN A 261 1.38 -26.65 5.85
C ASN A 261 2.69 -26.43 5.07
N ASN A 262 2.67 -26.69 3.75
CA ASN A 262 3.84 -26.42 2.89
C ASN A 262 4.01 -24.92 2.59
N ASP A 263 2.95 -24.14 2.78
CA ASP A 263 2.92 -22.68 2.70
C ASP A 263 1.85 -22.17 3.67
N CYS A 264 2.29 -21.60 4.80
CA CYS A 264 1.39 -21.16 5.86
C CYS A 264 0.57 -19.92 5.52
N LEU A 265 0.81 -19.27 4.38
CA LEU A 265 -0.01 -18.16 3.92
C LEU A 265 -1.19 -18.63 3.05
N LEU A 266 -1.10 -19.84 2.49
CA LEU A 266 -2.11 -20.40 1.57
C LEU A 266 -2.90 -21.57 2.18
N GLU A 267 -2.24 -22.36 3.02
CA GLU A 267 -2.77 -23.55 3.70
C GLU A 267 -3.15 -23.25 5.16
N GLY A 268 -3.75 -24.23 5.84
CA GLY A 268 -4.13 -24.08 7.25
C GLY A 268 -5.18 -22.99 7.52
N ASP A 269 -4.96 -22.26 8.62
CA ASP A 269 -5.69 -21.06 9.03
C ASP A 269 -5.13 -19.77 8.39
N ARG A 270 -4.11 -19.90 7.53
CA ARG A 270 -3.42 -18.83 6.81
C ARG A 270 -2.75 -17.81 7.72
N VAL A 271 -2.23 -18.28 8.85
CA VAL A 271 -1.43 -17.49 9.77
C VAL A 271 -0.14 -18.26 10.08
N CYS A 272 1.01 -17.67 9.78
CA CYS A 272 2.28 -18.42 9.86
C CYS A 272 2.80 -18.67 11.28
N ASP A 273 2.37 -17.89 12.26
CA ASP A 273 2.78 -18.07 13.66
C ASP A 273 1.77 -18.86 14.49
N THR A 274 0.78 -19.47 13.86
CA THR A 274 -0.07 -20.51 14.43
C THR A 274 0.42 -21.88 13.93
N PRO A 275 0.80 -22.81 14.83
CA PRO A 275 1.21 -24.14 14.42
C PRO A 275 0.02 -24.90 13.81
N PRO A 276 0.22 -25.72 12.76
CA PRO A 276 -0.84 -26.53 12.16
C PRO A 276 -1.51 -27.43 13.19
N ASP A 277 -2.84 -27.52 13.15
CA ASP A 277 -3.63 -28.30 14.10
C ASP A 277 -4.70 -29.14 13.38
N GLN A 278 -5.15 -30.23 14.00
CA GLN A 278 -6.29 -31.04 13.54
C GLN A 278 -7.29 -31.34 14.67
N SER A 279 -7.17 -30.69 15.82
CA SER A 279 -8.00 -30.95 16.99
C SER A 279 -9.35 -30.25 16.93
N GLN A 280 -10.36 -30.99 16.48
CA GLN A 280 -11.75 -30.52 16.47
C GLN A 280 -12.50 -30.83 17.78
N SER A 281 -11.79 -31.22 18.84
CA SER A 281 -12.38 -31.65 20.11
C SER A 281 -11.73 -30.96 21.30
N PRO A 282 -12.52 -30.60 22.33
CA PRO A 282 -11.98 -29.88 23.48
C PRO A 282 -10.85 -30.62 24.20
N VAL A 283 -9.69 -29.96 24.30
CA VAL A 283 -8.53 -30.44 25.05
C VAL A 283 -8.52 -29.79 26.44
N SER A 284 -8.34 -30.61 27.47
CA SER A 284 -8.27 -30.12 28.85
C SER A 284 -6.98 -29.33 29.07
N CYS A 285 -6.99 -28.31 29.91
CA CYS A 285 -5.82 -27.46 30.18
C CYS A 285 -4.55 -28.24 30.56
N ALA A 286 -4.68 -29.33 31.32
CA ALA A 286 -3.55 -30.16 31.73
C ALA A 286 -2.97 -31.00 30.59
N ALA A 287 -3.73 -31.23 29.51
CA ALA A 287 -3.29 -31.98 28.35
C ALA A 287 -2.68 -31.09 27.26
N MET A 288 -2.97 -29.77 27.28
CA MET A 288 -2.49 -28.79 26.30
C MET A 288 -0.95 -28.72 26.28
N GLU A 289 -0.28 -28.81 27.43
CA GLU A 289 1.20 -28.75 27.55
C GLU A 289 1.97 -29.89 26.84
N THR A 290 1.28 -30.89 26.30
CA THR A 290 1.91 -32.06 25.64
C THR A 290 1.19 -32.51 24.38
N ALA A 291 0.05 -31.90 24.07
CA ALA A 291 -0.75 -32.28 22.92
C ALA A 291 -0.15 -31.61 21.67
N ASN A 292 0.11 -32.44 20.68
CA ASN A 292 0.57 -32.03 19.37
C ASN A 292 -0.03 -33.01 18.36
N THR A 293 -0.87 -32.51 17.48
CA THR A 293 -1.62 -33.34 16.55
C THR A 293 -1.01 -33.33 15.15
N CYS A 294 -0.18 -32.34 14.83
CA CYS A 294 0.53 -32.25 13.56
C CYS A 294 2.05 -32.30 13.77
N ALA A 295 2.83 -32.30 12.68
CA ALA A 295 4.30 -32.32 12.75
C ALA A 295 4.93 -31.62 11.53
N THR A 296 4.14 -30.78 10.88
CA THR A 296 4.37 -30.13 9.58
C THR A 296 4.72 -28.64 9.76
N ASP A 297 4.96 -28.22 11.00
CA ASP A 297 5.27 -26.86 11.41
C ASP A 297 6.49 -26.32 10.67
N ALA A 298 7.49 -27.18 10.43
CA ALA A 298 8.73 -26.84 9.75
C ALA A 298 8.72 -27.14 8.23
N ASP A 299 7.59 -27.59 7.67
CA ASP A 299 7.50 -27.99 6.26
C ASP A 299 7.45 -26.78 5.31
N ASP A 300 6.97 -25.62 5.76
CA ASP A 300 7.05 -24.38 5.00
C ASP A 300 8.48 -23.78 5.05
N PRO A 301 9.21 -23.71 3.91
CA PRO A 301 10.56 -23.17 3.84
C PRO A 301 10.61 -21.63 3.76
N SER A 302 9.47 -20.95 3.77
CA SER A 302 9.36 -19.49 3.66
C SER A 302 10.01 -18.78 4.85
N ALA A 303 10.41 -17.53 4.66
CA ALA A 303 10.93 -16.70 5.75
C ALA A 303 9.82 -16.22 6.72
N PHE A 304 8.56 -16.50 6.41
CA PHE A 304 7.39 -16.10 7.21
C PHE A 304 7.06 -17.13 8.28
N ASN A 305 7.44 -18.39 8.07
CA ASN A 305 7.31 -19.47 9.04
C ASN A 305 8.34 -19.30 10.19
N PRO A 306 7.91 -19.09 11.44
CA PRO A 306 8.81 -18.96 12.58
C PRO A 306 9.33 -20.30 13.11
N PHE A 307 8.78 -21.43 12.66
CA PHE A 307 9.08 -22.75 13.22
C PHE A 307 10.20 -23.46 12.43
N SER A 308 11.28 -23.79 13.13
CA SER A 308 12.40 -24.58 12.57
C SER A 308 12.39 -26.05 12.99
N SER A 309 11.40 -26.43 13.79
CA SER A 309 11.12 -27.79 14.25
C SER A 309 9.65 -27.87 14.65
N ASP A 310 9.13 -29.10 14.69
CA ASP A 310 7.83 -29.44 15.26
C ASP A 310 7.62 -28.82 16.66
N VAL A 311 6.47 -28.16 16.87
CA VAL A 311 6.05 -27.53 18.13
C VAL A 311 4.68 -28.05 18.56
N GLN A 312 4.19 -27.67 19.74
CA GLN A 312 2.89 -28.13 20.23
C GLN A 312 1.74 -27.28 19.65
N ASP A 313 0.56 -27.88 19.50
CA ASP A 313 -0.62 -27.15 19.03
C ASP A 313 -0.99 -26.03 20.01
N LEU A 314 -1.54 -24.95 19.48
CA LEU A 314 -1.82 -23.71 20.22
C LEU A 314 -3.24 -23.71 20.84
N TYR A 315 -3.53 -24.67 21.72
CA TYR A 315 -4.85 -24.83 22.36
C TYR A 315 -5.34 -23.65 23.20
N GLU A 316 -4.41 -22.81 23.67
CA GLU A 316 -4.68 -21.54 24.35
C GLU A 316 -5.16 -20.43 23.41
N ASN A 317 -5.11 -20.63 22.09
CA ASN A 317 -5.59 -19.67 21.13
C ASN A 317 -7.11 -19.50 21.23
N TYR A 318 -7.59 -18.26 21.09
CA TYR A 318 -9.04 -18.03 21.07
C TYR A 318 -9.74 -18.70 19.90
N MET A 319 -9.06 -18.98 18.79
CA MET A 319 -9.61 -19.64 17.60
C MET A 319 -9.55 -21.17 17.64
N ASP A 320 -9.13 -21.76 18.77
CA ASP A 320 -9.15 -23.20 19.02
C ASP A 320 -10.44 -23.62 19.78
N TYR A 321 -10.67 -24.93 19.94
CA TYR A 321 -11.74 -25.50 20.77
C TYR A 321 -11.26 -26.02 22.15
N GLY A 322 -10.03 -25.70 22.53
CA GLY A 322 -9.51 -25.86 23.89
C GLY A 322 -10.46 -25.31 24.96
N PHE A 323 -10.37 -25.85 26.18
CA PHE A 323 -11.23 -25.41 27.28
C PHE A 323 -11.12 -23.90 27.52
N GLN A 324 -12.27 -23.20 27.59
CA GLN A 324 -12.31 -21.74 27.72
C GLN A 324 -11.64 -21.23 29.00
N SER A 325 -11.48 -22.06 30.03
CA SER A 325 -10.71 -21.69 31.22
C SER A 325 -9.25 -21.34 30.91
N CYS A 326 -8.69 -21.81 29.79
CA CYS A 326 -7.27 -21.73 29.48
C CYS A 326 -6.93 -21.02 28.16
N GLN A 327 -7.93 -20.73 27.32
CA GLN A 327 -7.74 -19.84 26.17
C GLN A 327 -7.37 -18.42 26.62
N ASN A 328 -6.36 -17.78 26.06
CA ASN A 328 -5.91 -16.47 26.55
C ASN A 328 -5.21 -15.58 25.51
N SER A 329 -5.07 -15.99 24.25
CA SER A 329 -4.26 -15.22 23.31
C SER A 329 -4.72 -15.29 21.85
N PHE A 330 -4.51 -14.18 21.14
CA PHE A 330 -4.25 -14.17 19.71
C PHE A 330 -2.75 -14.05 19.45
N THR A 331 -2.29 -14.49 18.28
CA THR A 331 -0.89 -14.34 17.84
C THR A 331 -0.65 -13.01 17.11
N PRO A 332 0.61 -12.55 16.97
CA PRO A 332 0.96 -11.40 16.14
C PRO A 332 0.49 -11.52 14.68
N GLY A 333 0.55 -12.73 14.09
CA GLY A 333 0.04 -13.01 12.75
C GLY A 333 -1.48 -12.87 12.66
N GLN A 334 -2.22 -13.37 13.66
CA GLN A 334 -3.66 -13.16 13.77
C GLN A 334 -4.01 -11.68 13.94
N LYS A 335 -3.24 -10.92 14.74
CA LYS A 335 -3.37 -9.44 14.83
C LYS A 335 -3.25 -8.82 13.43
N LYS A 336 -2.18 -9.13 12.70
CA LYS A 336 -1.94 -8.56 11.36
C LYS A 336 -3.12 -8.85 10.43
N ARG A 337 -3.56 -10.11 10.38
CA ARG A 337 -4.68 -10.56 9.54
C ARG A 337 -6.00 -9.86 9.88
N MET A 338 -6.36 -9.77 11.16
CA MET A 338 -7.57 -9.06 11.59
C MET A 338 -7.56 -7.58 11.22
N ARG A 339 -6.40 -6.93 11.40
CA ARG A 339 -6.24 -5.50 11.07
C ARG A 339 -6.33 -5.27 9.57
N LEU A 340 -5.71 -6.14 8.76
CA LEU A 340 -5.83 -6.08 7.30
C LEU A 340 -7.28 -6.28 6.85
N ALA A 341 -7.98 -7.29 7.37
CA ALA A 341 -9.40 -7.48 7.07
C ALA A 341 -10.25 -6.25 7.43
N LEU A 342 -9.95 -5.61 8.55
CA LEU A 342 -10.62 -4.39 8.99
C LEU A 342 -10.32 -3.20 8.06
N THR A 343 -9.08 -3.03 7.61
CA THR A 343 -8.69 -1.89 6.76
C THR A 343 -8.97 -2.08 5.27
N LEU A 344 -9.05 -3.33 4.79
CA LEU A 344 -9.31 -3.66 3.39
C LEU A 344 -10.81 -3.79 3.12
N GLN A 345 -11.50 -4.62 3.92
CA GLN A 345 -12.90 -4.95 3.66
C GLN A 345 -13.89 -4.19 4.54
N ARG A 346 -13.57 -4.03 5.83
CA ARG A 346 -14.48 -3.41 6.82
C ARG A 346 -14.16 -1.95 7.13
N TYR A 347 -13.48 -1.27 6.22
CA TYR A 347 -12.91 0.06 6.45
C TYR A 347 -13.95 1.10 6.89
N SER A 348 -15.18 1.00 6.38
CA SER A 348 -16.26 1.94 6.71
C SER A 348 -16.67 1.92 8.20
N LEU A 349 -16.33 0.87 8.96
CA LEU A 349 -16.53 0.86 10.42
C LEU A 349 -15.58 1.83 11.12
N LEU A 350 -14.37 2.02 10.59
CA LEU A 350 -13.36 2.93 11.14
C LEU A 350 -13.70 4.40 10.90
N THR A 351 -14.54 4.67 9.90
CA THR A 351 -14.98 6.03 9.55
C THR A 351 -16.33 6.40 10.15
N SER A 352 -17.01 5.44 10.77
CA SER A 352 -18.31 5.64 11.39
C SER A 352 -18.21 6.54 12.62
N LEU A 353 -19.12 7.53 12.68
CA LEU A 353 -19.23 8.47 13.79
C LEU A 353 -20.00 7.90 14.98
N ALA A 354 -20.43 6.65 14.91
CA ALA A 354 -21.32 6.04 15.88
C ALA A 354 -20.72 5.97 17.29
N CYS A 355 -19.39 5.85 17.46
CA CYS A 355 -18.77 5.92 18.79
C CYS A 355 -18.84 7.30 19.45
N ALA A 356 -18.95 8.37 18.65
CA ALA A 356 -18.92 9.74 19.15
C ALA A 356 -20.34 10.21 19.45
N ALA A 357 -20.57 10.80 20.62
CA ALA A 357 -21.85 11.47 20.89
C ALA A 357 -22.13 12.58 19.85
N PRO A 358 -23.41 12.86 19.52
CA PRO A 358 -23.77 14.02 18.69
C PRO A 358 -23.17 15.32 19.23
N SER A 359 -22.31 15.96 18.44
CA SER A 359 -21.69 17.24 18.80
C SER A 359 -22.72 18.38 18.67
N PRO A 360 -22.79 19.32 19.63
CA PRO A 360 -23.61 20.54 19.48
C PRO A 360 -23.02 21.55 18.49
N THR A 361 -21.77 21.35 18.06
CA THR A 361 -21.08 22.20 17.07
C THR A 361 -21.07 21.49 15.71
N PRO A 362 -21.45 22.16 14.60
CA PRO A 362 -21.39 21.55 13.28
C PRO A 362 -19.96 21.10 12.96
N GLN A 363 -19.82 19.88 12.48
CA GLN A 363 -18.52 19.29 12.14
C GLN A 363 -18.45 19.08 10.63
N LEU A 364 -17.31 19.40 10.03
CA LEU A 364 -17.03 19.21 8.61
C LEU A 364 -16.16 17.96 8.41
N ALA A 365 -16.55 17.10 7.50
CA ALA A 365 -15.86 15.84 7.20
C ALA A 365 -15.81 15.61 5.68
N PHE A 366 -14.81 14.86 5.23
CA PHE A 366 -14.85 14.25 3.90
C PHE A 366 -15.96 13.19 3.85
N THR A 367 -16.50 12.89 2.66
CA THR A 367 -17.50 11.81 2.49
C THR A 367 -16.90 10.41 2.61
N SER A 368 -15.61 10.28 2.34
CA SER A 368 -14.79 9.10 2.61
C SER A 368 -13.42 9.58 3.07
N SER A 369 -12.63 8.73 3.71
CA SER A 369 -11.22 9.02 4.03
C SER A 369 -10.24 8.44 3.03
N PHE A 370 -10.74 7.83 1.95
CA PHE A 370 -9.92 7.15 0.97
C PHE A 370 -10.53 7.19 -0.44
N SER A 371 -9.68 7.30 -1.46
CA SER A 371 -9.97 7.10 -2.88
C SER A 371 -8.79 6.47 -3.60
N GLN A 372 -9.04 5.77 -4.69
CA GLN A 372 -8.02 5.27 -5.63
C GLN A 372 -8.28 5.87 -7.00
N VAL A 373 -7.23 6.36 -7.64
CA VAL A 373 -7.25 7.00 -8.96
C VAL A 373 -6.09 6.48 -9.78
N GLN A 374 -6.15 6.63 -11.10
CA GLN A 374 -5.11 6.17 -12.01
C GLN A 374 -4.60 7.37 -12.80
N GLU A 375 -3.31 7.39 -13.12
CA GLU A 375 -2.65 8.41 -13.95
C GLU A 375 -2.99 8.26 -15.43
N SER A 376 -4.23 7.88 -15.75
CA SER A 376 -4.71 7.83 -17.13
C SER A 376 -5.36 9.16 -17.49
N GLY A 377 -4.90 9.81 -18.55
CA GLY A 377 -5.43 11.10 -18.98
C GLY A 377 -6.22 11.01 -20.28
N SER A 378 -7.40 11.62 -20.28
CA SER A 378 -8.24 11.73 -21.49
C SER A 378 -8.27 13.14 -22.06
N THR A 379 -7.86 14.14 -21.27
CA THR A 379 -7.89 15.56 -21.65
C THR A 379 -6.47 16.11 -21.79
N PRO A 380 -6.05 16.58 -22.98
CA PRO A 380 -4.70 17.12 -23.19
C PRO A 380 -4.44 18.42 -22.41
N LEU A 381 -3.24 18.55 -21.86
CA LEU A 381 -2.66 19.77 -21.29
C LEU A 381 -1.18 19.87 -21.70
N GLY A 382 -0.91 20.57 -22.81
CA GLY A 382 0.42 20.58 -23.40
C GLY A 382 0.76 19.22 -23.99
N CYS A 383 1.87 18.62 -23.54
CA CYS A 383 2.30 17.26 -23.87
C CYS A 383 1.88 16.22 -22.82
N ARG A 384 1.21 16.64 -21.74
CA ARG A 384 0.61 15.75 -20.74
C ARG A 384 -0.89 15.61 -20.99
N SER A 385 -1.50 14.64 -20.34
CA SER A 385 -2.97 14.60 -20.24
C SER A 385 -3.40 14.53 -18.78
N TYR A 386 -4.71 14.61 -18.52
CA TYR A 386 -5.22 14.55 -17.14
C TYR A 386 -6.64 13.97 -17.08
N THR A 387 -7.01 13.56 -15.87
CA THR A 387 -8.38 13.18 -15.49
C THR A 387 -8.79 13.91 -14.20
N ASP A 388 -10.04 14.40 -14.17
CA ASP A 388 -10.60 15.15 -13.05
C ASP A 388 -11.51 14.25 -12.21
N TYR A 389 -11.22 14.13 -10.91
CA TYR A 389 -11.98 13.38 -9.91
C TYR A 389 -12.69 14.32 -8.94
N ALA A 390 -13.94 14.01 -8.59
CA ALA A 390 -14.72 14.81 -7.65
C ALA A 390 -14.60 14.25 -6.23
N ILE A 391 -14.04 15.03 -5.29
CA ILE A 391 -13.90 14.62 -3.88
C ILE A 391 -14.93 15.37 -3.03
N GLY A 392 -15.72 14.61 -2.27
CA GLY A 392 -16.84 15.11 -1.49
C GLY A 392 -16.48 15.52 -0.06
N ILE A 393 -17.09 16.61 0.40
CA ILE A 393 -17.10 17.04 1.81
C ILE A 393 -18.53 17.35 2.25
N HIS A 394 -18.84 17.17 3.52
CA HIS A 394 -20.18 17.42 4.06
C HIS A 394 -20.15 17.87 5.52
N LEU A 395 -21.26 18.50 5.93
CA LEU A 395 -21.50 18.86 7.32
C LEU A 395 -22.26 17.73 8.02
N LEU A 396 -21.76 17.31 9.17
CA LEU A 396 -22.36 16.27 10.02
C LEU A 396 -23.58 16.77 10.80
N ALA A 397 -23.77 18.09 10.85
CA ALA A 397 -24.95 18.74 11.40
C ALA A 397 -25.13 20.12 10.71
N PRO A 398 -26.37 20.64 10.63
CA PRO A 398 -26.63 21.94 10.03
C PRO A 398 -25.82 23.05 10.69
N SER A 399 -25.19 23.87 9.85
CA SER A 399 -24.45 25.05 10.26
C SER A 399 -25.34 26.29 10.36
N ALA A 400 -25.11 27.15 11.35
CA ALA A 400 -25.83 28.42 11.47
C ALA A 400 -25.18 29.54 10.64
N LEU A 401 -23.89 29.44 10.32
CA LEU A 401 -23.15 30.41 9.52
C LEU A 401 -22.71 29.82 8.17
N THR A 402 -22.27 30.70 7.26
CA THR A 402 -21.56 30.30 6.06
C THR A 402 -20.15 29.86 6.45
N ASN A 403 -19.73 28.68 5.99
CA ASN A 403 -18.37 28.19 6.21
C ASN A 403 -17.53 28.33 4.94
N VAL A 404 -16.31 28.84 5.07
CA VAL A 404 -15.32 28.87 3.97
C VAL A 404 -14.23 27.87 4.30
N VAL A 405 -14.01 26.93 3.40
CA VAL A 405 -13.17 25.75 3.61
C VAL A 405 -12.08 25.70 2.57
N GLU A 406 -10.86 25.44 2.99
CA GLU A 406 -9.73 25.12 2.14
C GLU A 406 -9.31 23.67 2.36
N ILE A 407 -8.79 23.04 1.32
CA ILE A 407 -8.19 21.70 1.39
C ILE A 407 -6.69 21.87 1.23
N VAL A 408 -5.94 21.27 2.13
CA VAL A 408 -4.48 21.36 2.15
C VAL A 408 -3.89 19.97 2.06
N ALA A 409 -2.97 19.76 1.12
CA ALA A 409 -2.18 18.53 1.04
C ALA A 409 -1.20 18.44 2.22
N GLY A 410 -1.19 17.29 2.88
CA GLY A 410 -0.35 17.01 4.03
C GLY A 410 1.11 16.85 3.62
N SER A 411 2.02 17.27 4.51
CA SER A 411 3.47 17.19 4.31
C SER A 411 4.04 15.77 4.20
N ASN A 412 3.24 14.74 4.48
CA ASN A 412 3.61 13.33 4.40
C ASN A 412 3.04 12.65 3.13
N SER A 413 2.63 13.42 2.12
CA SER A 413 2.22 12.88 0.81
C SER A 413 3.46 12.46 0.03
N SER A 414 3.39 11.38 -0.76
CA SER A 414 4.44 11.06 -1.74
C SER A 414 4.26 11.89 -3.01
N ALA A 415 3.00 12.04 -3.45
CA ALA A 415 2.65 12.84 -4.61
C ALA A 415 2.89 14.33 -4.40
N THR A 416 3.45 14.95 -5.42
CA THR A 416 3.81 16.35 -5.55
C THR A 416 2.76 17.15 -6.33
N GLN A 417 2.32 18.24 -5.72
CA GLN A 417 1.33 19.12 -6.33
C GLN A 417 1.88 19.82 -7.58
N GLU A 418 1.05 19.91 -8.62
CA GLU A 418 1.33 20.41 -9.97
C GLU A 418 2.27 19.51 -10.82
N GLN A 419 2.81 18.43 -10.23
CA GLN A 419 3.49 17.35 -10.97
C GLN A 419 2.48 16.22 -11.22
N ASP A 420 1.95 15.63 -10.15
CA ASP A 420 1.12 14.42 -10.21
C ASP A 420 -0.37 14.77 -10.04
N TYR A 421 -0.67 15.84 -9.29
CA TYR A 421 -2.05 16.30 -9.11
C TYR A 421 -2.20 17.81 -8.89
N SER A 422 -3.41 18.32 -9.10
CA SER A 422 -3.81 19.69 -8.78
C SER A 422 -5.17 19.76 -8.11
N LEU A 423 -5.31 20.66 -7.14
CA LEU A 423 -6.56 20.89 -6.41
C LEU A 423 -7.30 22.11 -6.98
N LEU A 424 -8.47 21.89 -7.57
CA LEU A 424 -9.26 22.92 -8.23
C LEU A 424 -10.59 23.15 -7.49
N GLY A 425 -11.13 24.37 -7.61
CA GLY A 425 -12.40 24.75 -6.98
C GLY A 425 -12.28 25.13 -5.50
N LEU A 426 -11.08 25.46 -5.02
CA LEU A 426 -10.80 25.92 -3.67
C LEU A 426 -10.62 27.45 -3.61
N PRO A 427 -10.99 28.12 -2.50
CA PRO A 427 -11.70 27.56 -1.34
C PRO A 427 -13.20 27.33 -1.61
N ILE A 428 -13.79 26.35 -0.93
CA ILE A 428 -15.21 26.00 -1.02
C ILE A 428 -16.02 26.89 -0.07
N THR A 429 -17.15 27.43 -0.53
CA THR A 429 -18.07 28.22 0.30
C THR A 429 -19.37 27.45 0.54
N ILE A 430 -19.65 27.09 1.80
CA ILE A 430 -20.81 26.30 2.23
C ILE A 430 -21.84 27.22 2.92
N PRO A 431 -23.03 27.45 2.34
CA PRO A 431 -24.07 28.28 2.95
C PRO A 431 -24.62 27.72 4.28
N PRO A 432 -25.32 28.56 5.09
CA PRO A 432 -26.01 28.10 6.30
C PRO A 432 -27.09 27.07 5.99
N ASN A 433 -27.30 26.11 6.89
CA ASN A 433 -28.28 25.02 6.80
C ASN A 433 -28.13 24.10 5.57
N THR A 434 -26.97 24.09 4.90
CA THR A 434 -26.69 23.13 3.84
C THR A 434 -26.59 21.71 4.41
N THR A 435 -27.35 20.79 3.80
CA THR A 435 -27.32 19.35 4.10
C THR A 435 -26.69 18.52 2.99
N ASP A 436 -26.50 19.12 1.81
CA ASP A 436 -25.98 18.44 0.62
C ASP A 436 -24.44 18.41 0.62
N THR A 437 -23.87 17.30 0.16
CA THR A 437 -22.43 17.15 -0.09
C THR A 437 -21.94 18.22 -1.07
N GLN A 438 -20.80 18.83 -0.75
CA GLN A 438 -20.08 19.76 -1.61
C GLN A 438 -18.86 19.03 -2.20
N PHE A 439 -18.42 19.45 -3.38
CA PHE A 439 -17.31 18.79 -4.08
C PHE A 439 -16.24 19.80 -4.48
N PHE A 440 -14.98 19.37 -4.45
CA PHE A 440 -13.87 20.00 -5.17
C PHE A 440 -13.30 19.00 -6.17
N THR A 441 -12.45 19.48 -7.07
CA THR A 441 -11.86 18.66 -8.12
C THR A 441 -10.40 18.37 -7.78
N LEU A 442 -10.06 17.08 -7.71
CA LEU A 442 -8.70 16.57 -7.77
C LEU A 442 -8.40 16.25 -9.24
N ARG A 443 -7.52 17.03 -9.85
CA ARG A 443 -6.97 16.71 -11.16
C ARG A 443 -5.75 15.82 -10.98
N VAL A 444 -5.69 14.69 -11.67
CA VAL A 444 -4.52 13.80 -11.70
C VAL A 444 -3.92 13.89 -13.09
N TYR A 445 -2.61 14.09 -13.18
CA TYR A 445 -1.88 14.17 -14.44
C TYR A 445 -1.47 12.77 -14.90
N ASP A 446 -1.47 12.59 -16.22
CA ASP A 446 -0.82 11.49 -16.92
C ASP A 446 0.45 12.11 -17.50
N ASP A 447 1.56 11.92 -16.78
CA ASP A 447 2.77 12.69 -16.95
C ASP A 447 3.89 11.95 -17.68
N HIS A 448 3.68 10.66 -17.99
CA HIS A 448 4.63 9.79 -18.68
C HIS A 448 5.90 9.50 -17.87
N ASN A 449 5.87 9.71 -16.55
CA ASN A 449 6.98 9.38 -15.66
C ASN A 449 6.83 7.94 -15.20
N THR A 450 7.93 7.18 -15.14
CA THR A 450 7.85 5.90 -14.44
C THR A 450 8.16 6.08 -12.98
N GLU A 451 7.13 5.87 -12.16
CA GLU A 451 7.17 6.12 -10.73
C GLU A 451 6.73 4.87 -9.95
N ALA A 452 6.55 5.01 -8.64
CA ALA A 452 5.88 3.99 -7.83
C ALA A 452 4.52 4.53 -7.42
N ASP A 453 3.54 3.66 -7.16
CA ASP A 453 2.23 4.09 -6.67
C ASP A 453 2.35 5.11 -5.53
N GLU A 454 1.67 6.23 -5.73
CA GLU A 454 1.79 7.39 -4.87
C GLU A 454 0.53 7.61 -4.03
N PHE A 455 0.62 8.52 -3.06
CA PHE A 455 -0.54 8.99 -2.33
C PHE A 455 -0.46 10.45 -1.92
N VAL A 456 -1.62 11.11 -1.88
CA VAL A 456 -1.80 12.44 -1.31
C VAL A 456 -2.76 12.40 -0.12
N ASN A 457 -2.35 12.98 1.01
CA ASN A 457 -3.18 13.13 2.19
C ASN A 457 -3.83 14.53 2.22
N LEU A 458 -5.11 14.63 1.89
CA LEU A 458 -5.85 15.89 1.87
C LEU A 458 -6.45 16.17 3.25
N SER A 459 -6.28 17.39 3.78
CA SER A 459 -6.78 17.80 5.10
C SER A 459 -7.72 19.00 5.02
N LEU A 460 -8.74 19.03 5.89
CA LEU A 460 -9.70 20.12 5.95
C LEU A 460 -9.19 21.29 6.80
N SER A 461 -9.21 22.50 6.23
CA SER A 461 -8.94 23.76 6.93
C SER A 461 -10.16 24.67 6.84
N VAL A 462 -10.76 25.04 7.98
CA VAL A 462 -11.88 25.99 8.03
C VAL A 462 -11.33 27.40 8.19
N LEU A 463 -11.43 28.21 7.13
CA LEU A 463 -10.94 29.60 7.10
C LEU A 463 -11.88 30.56 7.83
N SER A 464 -13.20 30.31 7.78
CA SER A 464 -14.21 31.08 8.53
C SER A 464 -15.53 30.31 8.67
N GLY A 465 -16.33 30.64 9.70
CA GLY A 465 -17.61 30.01 10.00
C GLY A 465 -17.71 29.50 11.43
N ASP A 466 -18.70 28.65 11.72
CA ASP A 466 -18.94 27.99 13.01
C ASP A 466 -18.71 26.47 12.97
N ALA A 467 -18.42 25.89 11.80
CA ALA A 467 -18.02 24.50 11.68
C ALA A 467 -16.57 24.29 12.13
N GLN A 468 -16.29 23.09 12.62
CA GLN A 468 -14.94 22.63 12.94
C GLN A 468 -14.64 21.35 12.16
N PRO A 469 -13.37 21.08 11.79
CA PRO A 469 -13.01 19.76 11.28
C PRO A 469 -13.47 18.67 12.25
N ALA A 470 -14.06 17.60 11.71
CA ALA A 470 -14.49 16.46 12.49
C ALA A 470 -13.28 15.75 13.14
N THR A 471 -13.51 14.95 14.18
CA THR A 471 -12.44 14.13 14.78
C THR A 471 -12.13 12.88 13.95
N ALA A 472 -13.10 12.39 13.18
CA ALA A 472 -12.93 11.35 12.16
C ALA A 472 -13.21 11.95 10.78
N LEU A 473 -12.63 11.39 9.72
CA LEU A 473 -12.80 11.88 8.33
C LEU A 473 -12.35 13.35 8.13
N ASN A 474 -11.37 13.82 8.89
CA ASN A 474 -10.73 15.13 8.68
C ASN A 474 -9.54 15.10 7.73
N VAL A 475 -9.11 13.90 7.34
CA VAL A 475 -8.10 13.61 6.33
C VAL A 475 -8.69 12.64 5.32
N HIS A 476 -8.38 12.84 4.04
CA HIS A 476 -8.72 11.98 2.92
C HIS A 476 -7.46 11.61 2.15
N THR A 477 -7.12 10.33 2.12
CA THR A 477 -5.96 9.81 1.39
C THR A 477 -6.38 9.39 -0.01
N VAL A 478 -5.72 9.91 -1.04
CA VAL A 478 -5.93 9.48 -2.43
C VAL A 478 -4.70 8.71 -2.85
N ASN A 479 -4.85 7.43 -3.19
CA ASN A 479 -3.80 6.66 -3.83
C ASN A 479 -3.86 6.88 -5.34
N ILE A 480 -2.72 7.19 -5.95
CA ILE A 480 -2.54 7.46 -7.36
C ILE A 480 -1.72 6.28 -7.92
N TYR A 481 -2.32 5.51 -8.83
CA TYR A 481 -1.67 4.37 -9.48
C TYR A 481 -1.02 4.81 -10.79
N ASP A 482 0.28 4.57 -10.88
CA ASP A 482 1.09 4.84 -12.07
C ASP A 482 0.70 3.86 -13.19
N ASN A 483 0.44 4.39 -14.38
CA ASN A 483 0.15 3.61 -15.59
C ASN A 483 1.32 3.57 -16.57
N ASP A 484 2.43 4.25 -16.26
CA ASP A 484 3.61 4.30 -17.05
C ASP A 484 4.59 3.19 -16.68
N ALA A 485 5.27 2.68 -17.71
CA ALA A 485 6.14 1.53 -17.58
C ALA A 485 7.60 1.95 -17.75
N ALA A 486 8.43 1.65 -16.76
CA ALA A 486 9.87 1.66 -16.97
C ALA A 486 10.16 0.66 -18.09
N PRO A 487 11.04 1.01 -19.03
CA PRO A 487 11.39 0.11 -20.11
C PRO A 487 12.18 -1.14 -19.64
N LEU A 488 12.51 -1.25 -18.34
CA LEU A 488 13.11 -2.43 -17.70
C LEU A 488 12.18 -3.05 -16.62
N GLY A 489 11.53 -4.18 -16.92
CA GLY A 489 10.94 -5.07 -15.90
C GLY A 489 9.61 -5.71 -16.30
N ASP A 490 9.43 -6.98 -15.87
CA ASP A 490 8.23 -7.85 -15.92
C ASP A 490 7.19 -7.64 -17.05
N GLU A 491 6.06 -8.34 -16.96
CA GLU A 491 4.95 -8.15 -17.88
C GLU A 491 4.13 -6.96 -17.36
N VAL A 492 4.08 -5.87 -18.12
CA VAL A 492 3.42 -4.63 -17.71
C VAL A 492 2.02 -4.61 -18.26
N MET A 493 1.03 -4.40 -17.39
CA MET A 493 -0.34 -4.16 -17.79
C MET A 493 -0.47 -2.71 -18.28
N PHE A 494 -0.73 -2.53 -19.58
CA PHE A 494 -0.83 -1.22 -20.23
C PHE A 494 -2.26 -0.87 -20.66
N TYR A 495 -3.19 -1.80 -20.48
CA TYR A 495 -4.61 -1.57 -20.65
C TYR A 495 -5.36 -2.30 -19.55
N TYR A 496 -6.20 -1.56 -18.82
CA TYR A 496 -7.07 -2.12 -17.82
C TYR A 496 -8.42 -1.43 -17.77
N GLU A 497 -9.46 -2.24 -17.66
CA GLU A 497 -10.83 -1.80 -17.51
C GLU A 497 -11.56 -2.74 -16.53
N ASN A 498 -11.95 -2.21 -15.38
CA ASN A 498 -12.73 -2.90 -14.36
C ASN A 498 -14.20 -2.48 -14.33
N PHE A 499 -14.60 -1.56 -15.22
CA PHE A 499 -15.96 -1.10 -15.42
C PHE A 499 -16.60 -0.39 -14.21
N GLU A 500 -15.85 -0.10 -13.13
CA GLU A 500 -16.35 0.50 -11.88
C GLU A 500 -16.61 1.99 -11.96
N ASN A 501 -15.88 2.69 -12.83
CA ASN A 501 -15.98 4.12 -13.03
C ASN A 501 -16.60 4.36 -14.40
N THR A 502 -17.89 4.68 -14.49
CA THR A 502 -18.66 4.77 -15.76
C THR A 502 -17.87 5.37 -16.93
N PRO A 503 -17.25 4.54 -17.81
CA PRO A 503 -16.45 5.04 -18.92
C PRO A 503 -17.36 5.30 -20.13
N ALA A 504 -16.87 6.12 -21.06
CA ALA A 504 -17.48 6.27 -22.37
C ALA A 504 -17.17 5.05 -23.25
N ILE A 505 -18.00 4.01 -23.19
CA ILE A 505 -17.84 2.81 -24.06
C ILE A 505 -18.21 3.15 -25.50
N THR A 506 -17.31 2.83 -26.43
CA THR A 506 -17.58 2.91 -27.87
C THR A 506 -18.14 1.59 -28.37
N VAL A 507 -19.29 1.63 -29.03
CA VAL A 507 -19.97 0.44 -29.56
C VAL A 507 -20.06 0.55 -31.07
N LEU A 508 -19.44 -0.42 -31.77
CA LEU A 508 -19.46 -0.48 -33.23
C LEU A 508 -20.41 -1.59 -33.69
N THR A 509 -21.36 -1.21 -34.55
CA THR A 509 -22.37 -2.14 -35.10
C THR A 509 -21.77 -2.96 -36.24
N ASP A 510 -22.05 -4.28 -36.28
CA ASP A 510 -22.02 -5.00 -37.56
C ASP A 510 -23.07 -4.38 -38.52
N ALA A 511 -22.90 -4.57 -39.82
CA ALA A 511 -23.41 -3.73 -40.90
C ALA A 511 -24.96 -3.63 -41.10
N ALA A 512 -25.75 -3.33 -40.06
CA ALA A 512 -27.21 -3.18 -40.13
C ALA A 512 -27.78 -1.90 -39.47
N ASN A 513 -26.94 -0.92 -39.09
CA ASN A 513 -27.35 0.47 -38.82
C ASN A 513 -28.61 0.65 -37.93
N GLN A 514 -28.65 0.01 -36.75
CA GLN A 514 -29.69 0.24 -35.73
C GLN A 514 -29.08 0.75 -34.42
N SER A 515 -29.60 1.88 -33.94
CA SER A 515 -28.97 2.87 -33.05
C SER A 515 -28.83 2.54 -31.55
N ASN A 516 -29.05 1.31 -31.08
CA ASN A 516 -28.92 0.98 -29.66
C ASN A 516 -27.87 -0.11 -29.42
N SER A 517 -26.85 0.19 -28.61
CA SER A 517 -25.97 -0.85 -28.08
C SER A 517 -26.76 -1.75 -27.14
N ASN A 518 -26.71 -3.07 -27.38
CA ASN A 518 -27.16 -4.06 -26.39
C ASN A 518 -26.03 -4.40 -25.40
N TRP A 519 -24.84 -3.82 -25.54
CA TRP A 519 -23.78 -3.88 -24.54
C TRP A 519 -23.90 -2.68 -23.59
N LEU A 520 -23.91 -2.94 -22.29
CA LEU A 520 -24.09 -1.96 -21.23
C LEU A 520 -23.04 -2.15 -20.14
N VAL A 521 -22.65 -1.07 -19.48
CA VAL A 521 -22.04 -1.14 -18.14
C VAL A 521 -23.11 -0.86 -17.11
N GLY A 522 -23.14 -1.70 -16.10
CA GLY A 522 -24.11 -1.64 -15.02
C GLY A 522 -23.78 -2.69 -13.98
N PRO A 523 -24.72 -3.07 -13.11
CA PRO A 523 -24.51 -3.99 -11.99
C PRO A 523 -23.67 -5.21 -12.39
N ASN A 524 -22.67 -5.54 -11.57
CA ASN A 524 -21.59 -6.46 -11.89
C ASN A 524 -21.98 -7.89 -12.33
N GLY A 525 -23.24 -8.30 -12.30
CA GLY A 525 -23.66 -9.63 -12.77
C GLY A 525 -23.04 -10.81 -11.99
N ASN A 526 -22.62 -10.59 -10.75
CA ASN A 526 -21.77 -11.46 -9.92
C ASN A 526 -20.29 -11.52 -10.37
N MET A 527 -19.80 -10.46 -11.01
CA MET A 527 -18.38 -10.21 -11.26
C MET A 527 -17.75 -9.43 -10.07
N SER A 528 -16.58 -8.80 -10.23
CA SER A 528 -15.89 -8.05 -9.16
C SER A 528 -16.58 -6.71 -8.98
N GLY A 529 -16.20 -5.97 -7.94
CA GLY A 529 -16.65 -4.60 -7.78
C GLY A 529 -18.17 -4.46 -7.76
N THR A 530 -18.67 -3.36 -8.31
CA THR A 530 -20.07 -2.93 -8.33
C THR A 530 -20.64 -2.90 -9.74
N GLN A 531 -19.80 -2.85 -10.78
CA GLN A 531 -20.19 -2.77 -12.18
C GLN A 531 -19.44 -3.79 -13.06
N SER A 532 -19.97 -4.08 -14.24
CA SER A 532 -19.35 -4.97 -15.24
C SER A 532 -19.90 -4.64 -16.62
N LEU A 533 -19.20 -5.06 -17.66
CA LEU A 533 -19.71 -5.03 -19.02
C LEU A 533 -20.58 -6.26 -19.28
N TYR A 534 -21.81 -6.07 -19.74
CA TYR A 534 -22.68 -7.19 -20.11
C TYR A 534 -23.50 -6.92 -21.36
N TYR A 535 -23.90 -8.00 -22.01
CA TYR A 535 -24.88 -7.96 -23.09
C TYR A 535 -26.32 -8.04 -22.53
N ASP A 536 -27.15 -7.05 -22.80
CA ASP A 536 -28.60 -7.00 -22.55
C ASP A 536 -29.38 -6.80 -23.88
N PRO A 537 -30.01 -7.85 -24.42
CA PRO A 537 -30.82 -7.77 -25.62
C PRO A 537 -32.17 -7.06 -25.42
N THR A 538 -32.59 -6.81 -24.18
CA THR A 538 -33.92 -6.24 -23.84
C THR A 538 -33.91 -4.71 -23.67
N GLY A 539 -32.74 -4.14 -23.35
CA GLY A 539 -32.50 -2.70 -23.23
C GLY A 539 -33.35 -2.01 -22.15
N SER A 540 -33.82 -2.73 -21.12
CA SER A 540 -34.95 -2.26 -20.30
C SER A 540 -34.77 -2.34 -18.77
N THR A 541 -33.77 -3.04 -18.24
CA THR A 541 -33.72 -3.36 -16.79
C THR A 541 -32.45 -2.90 -16.06
N GLY A 542 -31.39 -2.47 -16.77
CA GLY A 542 -30.12 -2.13 -16.10
C GLY A 542 -29.55 -3.31 -15.31
N GLN A 543 -29.80 -4.54 -15.80
CA GLN A 543 -29.29 -5.80 -15.26
C GLN A 543 -28.87 -6.69 -16.44
N PRO A 544 -27.93 -7.64 -16.25
CA PRO A 544 -27.57 -8.60 -17.27
C PRO A 544 -28.78 -9.49 -17.63
N GLY A 545 -29.42 -9.21 -18.77
CA GLY A 545 -30.58 -9.95 -19.27
C GLY A 545 -30.22 -10.87 -20.44
N TYR A 546 -30.96 -11.96 -20.60
CA TYR A 546 -30.88 -12.90 -21.71
C TYR A 546 -32.27 -13.06 -22.34
N ASP A 547 -32.34 -12.87 -23.66
CA ASP A 547 -33.55 -13.15 -24.44
C ASP A 547 -33.26 -14.28 -25.44
N PRO A 548 -33.78 -15.50 -25.21
CA PRO A 548 -33.55 -16.65 -26.08
C PRO A 548 -34.21 -16.51 -27.46
N GLN A 549 -35.01 -15.47 -27.69
CA GLN A 549 -35.72 -15.23 -28.94
C GLN A 549 -35.06 -14.15 -29.82
N LEU A 550 -34.04 -13.44 -29.32
CA LEU A 550 -33.43 -12.31 -30.03
C LEU A 550 -32.03 -12.60 -30.59
N PRO A 551 -31.70 -12.04 -31.78
CA PRO A 551 -30.34 -12.03 -32.30
C PRO A 551 -29.35 -11.35 -31.39
N ALA A 552 -28.28 -12.06 -31.08
CA ALA A 552 -27.05 -11.48 -30.61
C ALA A 552 -25.95 -11.73 -31.63
N ASN A 553 -25.71 -10.73 -32.48
CA ASN A 553 -24.54 -10.67 -33.36
C ASN A 553 -23.73 -9.38 -33.12
N ARG A 554 -24.07 -8.59 -32.08
CA ARG A 554 -23.46 -7.27 -31.86
C ARG A 554 -22.15 -7.41 -31.09
N MET A 555 -21.19 -6.55 -31.44
CA MET A 555 -19.85 -6.54 -30.87
C MET A 555 -19.62 -5.25 -30.08
N VAL A 556 -19.03 -5.35 -28.89
CA VAL A 556 -18.42 -4.21 -28.19
C VAL A 556 -16.93 -4.21 -28.48
N VAL A 557 -16.35 -3.03 -28.65
CA VAL A 557 -15.01 -2.88 -29.18
C VAL A 557 -14.19 -1.95 -28.30
N PHE A 558 -12.99 -2.38 -27.97
CA PHE A 558 -12.01 -1.64 -27.20
C PHE A 558 -10.79 -1.32 -28.08
N PRO A 559 -10.40 -0.04 -28.23
CA PRO A 559 -9.14 0.30 -28.87
C PRO A 559 -7.99 -0.12 -27.95
N ILE A 560 -7.07 -0.92 -28.47
CA ILE A 560 -5.87 -1.37 -27.77
C ILE A 560 -4.66 -0.81 -28.52
N ASP A 561 -3.82 -0.07 -27.80
CA ASP A 561 -2.56 0.42 -28.32
C ASP A 561 -1.42 -0.50 -27.86
N ALA A 562 -1.01 -1.43 -28.72
CA ALA A 562 0.11 -2.34 -28.43
C ALA A 562 1.43 -1.88 -29.07
N ARG A 563 1.50 -0.62 -29.49
CA ARG A 563 2.73 -0.05 -30.04
C ARG A 563 3.81 0.01 -28.96
N GLY A 564 5.05 -0.31 -29.34
CA GLY A 564 6.17 -0.44 -28.40
C GLY A 564 6.24 -1.78 -27.64
N PHE A 565 5.24 -2.66 -27.75
CA PHE A 565 5.23 -3.98 -27.09
C PHE A 565 5.47 -5.13 -28.08
N TYR A 566 6.27 -6.12 -27.68
CA TYR A 566 6.61 -7.31 -28.50
C TYR A 566 6.02 -8.62 -27.99
N SER A 567 5.63 -8.67 -26.73
CA SER A 567 4.92 -9.78 -26.11
C SER A 567 3.64 -9.21 -25.55
N LEU A 568 2.51 -9.87 -25.78
CA LEU A 568 1.21 -9.42 -25.32
C LEU A 568 0.43 -10.58 -24.71
N ASN A 569 -0.28 -10.33 -23.61
CA ASN A 569 -1.18 -11.26 -22.96
C ASN A 569 -2.50 -10.55 -22.65
N LEU A 570 -3.59 -11.11 -23.19
CA LEU A 570 -4.95 -10.69 -22.90
C LEU A 570 -5.48 -11.51 -21.73
N SER A 571 -6.06 -10.87 -20.72
CA SER A 571 -6.89 -11.55 -19.73
C SER A 571 -8.13 -10.76 -19.39
N PHE A 572 -9.18 -11.45 -18.95
CA PHE A 572 -10.39 -10.85 -18.44
C PHE A 572 -11.18 -11.89 -17.68
N ASP A 573 -11.94 -11.44 -16.69
CA ASP A 573 -12.95 -12.27 -16.08
C ASP A 573 -14.20 -12.30 -16.96
N TYR A 574 -14.82 -13.46 -17.08
CA TYR A 574 -16.07 -13.59 -17.79
C TYR A 574 -17.03 -14.54 -17.10
N LYS A 575 -18.31 -14.38 -17.43
CA LYS A 575 -19.39 -15.30 -17.09
C LYS A 575 -20.33 -15.43 -18.27
N ILE A 576 -20.74 -16.67 -18.55
CA ILE A 576 -21.68 -16.99 -19.63
C ILE A 576 -22.62 -18.08 -19.13
N SER A 577 -23.92 -17.82 -19.01
CA SER A 577 -24.92 -18.82 -18.55
C SER A 577 -25.87 -19.32 -19.65
N GLY A 578 -25.67 -18.88 -20.90
CA GLY A 578 -26.39 -19.38 -22.08
C GLY A 578 -26.19 -20.89 -22.32
N GLU A 579 -26.84 -21.43 -23.35
CA GLU A 579 -26.81 -22.87 -23.60
C GLU A 579 -25.40 -23.38 -23.93
N PHE A 580 -24.94 -24.36 -23.14
CA PHE A 580 -23.64 -25.01 -23.33
C PHE A 580 -23.49 -25.56 -24.76
N ASN A 581 -22.44 -25.14 -25.48
CA ASN A 581 -22.13 -25.43 -26.89
C ASN A 581 -23.05 -24.81 -27.95
N ARG A 582 -23.96 -23.89 -27.59
CA ARG A 582 -24.86 -23.23 -28.54
C ARG A 582 -24.78 -21.71 -28.49
N ASP A 583 -24.72 -21.17 -27.27
CA ASP A 583 -24.50 -19.76 -27.02
C ASP A 583 -23.07 -19.56 -26.52
N PHE A 584 -22.36 -18.59 -27.09
CA PHE A 584 -20.96 -18.38 -26.75
C PHE A 584 -20.46 -16.97 -26.99
N GLY A 585 -19.42 -16.62 -26.23
CA GLY A 585 -18.61 -15.45 -26.49
C GLY A 585 -17.59 -15.73 -27.58
N SER A 586 -17.37 -14.76 -28.47
CA SER A 586 -16.31 -14.81 -29.47
C SER A 586 -15.47 -13.55 -29.42
N LEU A 587 -14.14 -13.74 -29.47
CA LEU A 587 -13.16 -12.68 -29.54
C LEU A 587 -12.78 -12.41 -30.99
N HIS A 588 -12.71 -11.13 -31.33
CA HIS A 588 -12.35 -10.65 -32.65
C HIS A 588 -11.33 -9.53 -32.53
N TYR A 589 -10.65 -9.26 -33.62
CA TYR A 589 -9.78 -8.10 -33.74
C TYR A 589 -9.99 -7.39 -35.08
N SER A 590 -9.63 -6.11 -35.13
CA SER A 590 -9.61 -5.31 -36.35
C SER A 590 -8.48 -4.28 -36.29
N PHE A 591 -7.85 -3.98 -37.42
CA PHE A 591 -6.86 -2.89 -37.51
C PHE A 591 -7.45 -1.59 -38.03
N ASP A 592 -8.65 -1.62 -38.62
CA ASP A 592 -9.31 -0.45 -39.18
C ASP A 592 -10.58 -0.04 -38.42
N GLY A 593 -10.95 -0.82 -37.38
CA GLY A 593 -12.18 -0.63 -36.60
C GLY A 593 -13.45 -0.90 -37.41
N ILE A 594 -13.34 -1.48 -38.61
CA ILE A 594 -14.47 -1.71 -39.53
C ILE A 594 -14.57 -3.19 -39.89
N ASN A 595 -13.45 -3.82 -40.27
CA ASN A 595 -13.37 -5.20 -40.69
C ASN A 595 -12.82 -6.04 -39.54
N PHE A 596 -13.68 -6.83 -38.90
CA PHE A 596 -13.32 -7.70 -37.79
C PHE A 596 -13.06 -9.14 -38.25
N SER A 597 -11.97 -9.72 -37.77
CA SER A 597 -11.60 -11.12 -37.96
C SER A 597 -11.56 -11.84 -36.62
N PRO A 598 -11.86 -13.16 -36.55
CA PRO A 598 -11.73 -13.92 -35.31
C PRO A 598 -10.30 -13.87 -34.76
N LEU A 599 -10.16 -13.73 -33.44
CA LEU A 599 -8.86 -13.68 -32.79
C LEU A 599 -8.12 -15.03 -32.94
N PRO A 600 -6.85 -15.07 -33.40
CA PRO A 600 -6.12 -16.33 -33.50
C PRO A 600 -5.96 -17.00 -32.14
N GLY A 601 -5.96 -18.34 -32.11
CA GLY A 601 -5.85 -19.10 -30.86
C GLY A 601 -7.17 -19.27 -30.09
N THR A 602 -8.27 -18.63 -30.50
CA THR A 602 -9.57 -18.69 -29.80
C THR A 602 -10.59 -19.62 -30.46
N ALA A 603 -10.14 -20.66 -31.18
CA ALA A 603 -11.00 -21.47 -32.03
C ALA A 603 -11.71 -22.63 -31.31
N PRO A 604 -13.06 -22.68 -31.35
CA PRO A 604 -14.00 -21.57 -31.40
C PRO A 604 -14.81 -21.53 -30.08
N SER A 605 -15.25 -20.35 -29.66
CA SER A 605 -16.25 -20.18 -28.59
C SER A 605 -15.70 -20.24 -27.17
N ILE A 606 -15.75 -19.09 -26.48
CA ILE A 606 -15.70 -19.04 -25.02
C ILE A 606 -17.06 -19.57 -24.54
N MET A 607 -17.06 -20.81 -24.07
CA MET A 607 -18.27 -21.57 -23.77
C MET A 607 -18.87 -21.17 -22.41
N GLY A 608 -20.17 -21.47 -22.24
CA GLY A 608 -20.93 -21.19 -21.04
C GLY A 608 -20.32 -21.73 -19.75
N ILE A 609 -19.76 -20.83 -18.95
CA ILE A 609 -19.42 -21.08 -17.55
C ILE A 609 -20.31 -20.16 -16.69
N PRO A 610 -21.28 -20.72 -15.93
CA PRO A 610 -22.22 -19.93 -15.12
C PRO A 610 -21.62 -19.39 -13.82
N VAL A 611 -20.33 -19.67 -13.60
CA VAL A 611 -19.49 -19.06 -12.57
C VAL A 611 -18.48 -18.15 -13.26
N MET A 612 -18.04 -17.12 -12.55
CA MET A 612 -16.99 -16.27 -13.05
C MET A 612 -15.69 -17.06 -13.21
N SER A 613 -15.05 -16.90 -14.36
CA SER A 613 -13.79 -17.53 -14.73
C SER A 613 -12.88 -16.50 -15.39
N THR A 614 -11.58 -16.65 -15.21
CA THR A 614 -10.59 -15.83 -15.90
C THR A 614 -10.21 -16.49 -17.23
N PHE A 615 -10.34 -15.74 -18.32
CA PHE A 615 -9.76 -16.06 -19.61
C PHE A 615 -8.36 -15.47 -19.69
N SER A 616 -7.39 -16.22 -20.21
CA SER A 616 -6.05 -15.69 -20.52
C SER A 616 -5.55 -16.26 -21.85
N LEU A 617 -4.98 -15.39 -22.68
CA LEU A 617 -4.47 -15.73 -24.01
C LEU A 617 -3.23 -14.89 -24.34
N PRO A 618 -2.05 -15.52 -24.54
CA PRO A 618 -0.93 -14.83 -25.17
C PRO A 618 -1.29 -14.52 -26.63
N LEU A 619 -1.21 -13.25 -27.01
CA LEU A 619 -1.53 -12.80 -28.37
C LEU A 619 -0.32 -13.03 -29.29
N ASP A 620 -0.58 -13.36 -30.56
CA ASP A 620 0.48 -13.64 -31.54
C ASP A 620 1.35 -12.39 -31.80
N PRO A 621 2.64 -12.41 -31.44
CA PRO A 621 3.53 -11.28 -31.69
C PRO A 621 3.65 -10.92 -33.17
N ALA A 622 3.48 -11.87 -34.09
CA ALA A 622 3.56 -11.59 -35.53
C ALA A 622 2.36 -10.77 -36.04
N LEU A 623 1.28 -10.71 -35.27
CA LEU A 623 0.04 -10.04 -35.65
C LEU A 623 -0.11 -8.69 -34.94
N PHE A 624 0.26 -8.60 -33.66
CA PHE A 624 -0.07 -7.45 -32.82
C PHE A 624 1.12 -6.55 -32.40
N ASN A 625 2.36 -7.00 -32.60
CA ASN A 625 3.55 -6.21 -32.26
C ASN A 625 3.57 -4.91 -33.08
N ASP A 626 3.78 -3.79 -32.40
CA ASP A 626 3.90 -2.46 -33.02
C ASP A 626 2.64 -2.01 -33.77
N THR A 627 1.45 -2.35 -33.26
CA THR A 627 0.17 -2.00 -33.90
C THR A 627 -0.86 -1.47 -32.93
N LEU A 628 -1.63 -0.47 -33.40
CA LEU A 628 -2.92 -0.13 -32.82
C LEU A 628 -3.98 -1.07 -33.42
N PHE A 629 -4.77 -1.72 -32.57
CA PHE A 629 -5.84 -2.59 -33.00
C PHE A 629 -7.08 -2.43 -32.13
N TYR A 630 -8.18 -3.00 -32.58
CA TYR A 630 -9.44 -3.01 -31.87
C TYR A 630 -9.73 -4.42 -31.40
N LEU A 631 -9.89 -4.63 -30.09
CA LEU A 631 -10.33 -5.89 -29.50
C LEU A 631 -11.86 -5.91 -29.43
N GLY A 632 -12.47 -6.91 -30.05
CA GLY A 632 -13.91 -7.05 -30.16
C GLY A 632 -14.46 -8.23 -29.36
N PHE A 633 -15.47 -7.98 -28.54
CA PHE A 633 -16.25 -9.01 -27.85
C PHE A 633 -17.63 -9.12 -28.50
N GLN A 634 -17.93 -10.26 -29.10
CA GLN A 634 -19.23 -10.56 -29.71
C GLN A 634 -19.92 -11.73 -29.02
N TRP A 635 -21.12 -11.46 -28.47
CA TRP A 635 -22.04 -12.50 -28.01
C TRP A 635 -22.73 -13.13 -29.22
N GLN A 636 -22.77 -14.47 -29.27
CA GLN A 636 -23.49 -15.25 -30.27
C GLN A 636 -24.57 -16.10 -29.60
N ASN A 637 -25.81 -15.98 -30.09
CA ASN A 637 -26.98 -16.74 -29.64
C ASN A 637 -27.50 -17.61 -30.80
N ASP A 638 -27.92 -18.85 -30.53
CA ASP A 638 -28.47 -19.77 -31.54
C ASP A 638 -29.99 -19.63 -31.78
N PHE A 639 -30.67 -18.79 -30.99
CA PHE A 639 -32.07 -18.37 -31.13
C PHE A 639 -33.11 -19.48 -31.00
N ASN A 640 -32.79 -20.58 -30.32
CA ASN A 640 -33.68 -21.72 -30.28
C ASN A 640 -34.83 -21.61 -29.26
N GLY A 641 -34.89 -20.53 -28.47
CA GLY A 641 -35.93 -20.30 -27.47
C GLY A 641 -35.69 -20.95 -26.10
N VAL A 642 -34.47 -21.44 -25.82
CA VAL A 642 -34.10 -22.17 -24.61
C VAL A 642 -32.81 -21.55 -24.01
N GLY A 643 -32.73 -21.41 -22.67
CA GLY A 643 -31.59 -20.81 -21.96
C GLY A 643 -32.02 -19.93 -20.77
N SER A 644 -31.08 -19.55 -19.90
CA SER A 644 -31.32 -18.69 -18.72
C SER A 644 -30.21 -17.64 -18.54
N ASP A 645 -30.54 -16.54 -17.85
CA ASP A 645 -29.62 -15.44 -17.51
C ASP A 645 -28.34 -15.88 -16.77
N PRO A 646 -27.23 -15.12 -16.88
CA PRO A 646 -26.96 -14.00 -17.80
C PRO A 646 -26.34 -14.40 -19.16
N ALA A 647 -26.49 -13.50 -20.14
CA ALA A 647 -25.67 -13.47 -21.36
C ALA A 647 -24.19 -13.14 -21.02
N TRP A 648 -23.32 -12.96 -22.03
CA TRP A 648 -21.89 -12.72 -21.79
C TRP A 648 -21.65 -11.47 -20.93
N VAL A 649 -21.09 -11.69 -19.74
CA VAL A 649 -20.57 -10.66 -18.82
C VAL A 649 -19.06 -10.71 -18.84
N ILE A 650 -18.41 -9.56 -18.87
CA ILE A 650 -16.96 -9.36 -18.89
C ILE A 650 -16.61 -8.36 -17.80
N ASP A 651 -15.51 -8.62 -17.10
CA ASP A 651 -14.97 -7.76 -16.08
C ASP A 651 -13.44 -7.91 -16.04
N GLU A 652 -12.73 -7.02 -15.35
CA GLU A 652 -11.28 -7.10 -15.15
C GLU A 652 -10.50 -7.27 -16.47
N LEU A 653 -10.88 -6.53 -17.52
CA LEU A 653 -10.24 -6.60 -18.82
C LEU A 653 -8.83 -6.04 -18.76
N LYS A 654 -7.83 -6.90 -18.97
CA LYS A 654 -6.40 -6.59 -18.88
C LYS A 654 -5.71 -6.93 -20.18
N VAL A 655 -4.91 -6.01 -20.72
CA VAL A 655 -3.89 -6.32 -21.71
C VAL A 655 -2.55 -5.95 -21.11
N SER A 656 -1.66 -6.93 -21.10
CA SER A 656 -0.31 -6.79 -20.59
C SER A 656 0.71 -7.17 -21.64
N GLY A 657 1.94 -6.70 -21.49
CA GLY A 657 2.97 -6.96 -22.45
C GLY A 657 4.35 -6.56 -21.98
N ARG A 658 5.35 -6.92 -22.80
CA ARG A 658 6.74 -6.52 -22.60
C ARG A 658 7.11 -5.47 -23.64
N ALA A 659 7.72 -4.38 -23.21
CA ALA A 659 8.17 -3.31 -24.11
C ALA A 659 9.44 -3.73 -24.88
N GLN A 660 9.42 -3.67 -26.21
CA GLN A 660 10.61 -3.74 -27.08
C GLN A 660 10.28 -3.00 -28.37
N GLN A 661 10.93 -1.86 -28.55
CA GLN A 661 11.87 -1.65 -29.65
C GLN A 661 12.53 -0.29 -29.46
N VAL A 662 13.82 -0.21 -29.74
CA VAL A 662 14.52 1.07 -29.84
C VAL A 662 14.14 1.71 -31.18
N GLU A 663 13.78 2.99 -31.18
CA GLU A 663 13.43 3.70 -32.41
C GLU A 663 14.69 3.94 -33.27
N THR A 664 14.53 3.77 -34.58
CA THR A 664 15.64 3.83 -35.57
C THR A 664 15.32 4.72 -36.77
N THR A 665 14.08 5.22 -36.88
CA THR A 665 13.60 5.95 -38.04
C THR A 665 14.07 7.40 -37.99
N LEU A 666 14.64 7.89 -39.10
CA LEU A 666 15.01 9.29 -39.26
C LEU A 666 13.79 10.21 -39.08
N MET A 667 13.95 11.31 -38.33
CA MET A 667 12.89 12.26 -37.97
C MET A 667 11.77 11.68 -37.10
N ALA A 668 11.93 10.47 -36.56
CA ALA A 668 11.08 10.00 -35.48
C ALA A 668 11.10 10.99 -34.31
N ARG A 669 9.94 11.23 -33.70
CA ARG A 669 9.73 12.23 -32.66
C ARG A 669 8.97 11.62 -31.49
N GLY A 670 9.50 11.83 -30.29
CA GLY A 670 8.83 11.62 -29.02
C GLY A 670 8.77 12.91 -28.21
N GLU A 671 7.84 13.00 -27.28
CA GLU A 671 7.69 14.16 -26.41
C GLU A 671 7.17 13.71 -25.04
N ALA A 672 7.81 14.19 -23.97
CA ALA A 672 7.39 13.97 -22.59
C ALA A 672 7.50 15.30 -21.82
N TYR A 673 6.78 15.44 -20.72
CA TYR A 673 7.03 16.54 -19.80
C TYR A 673 8.32 16.28 -19.03
N LEU A 674 9.08 17.32 -18.68
CA LEU A 674 10.28 17.16 -17.86
C LEU A 674 10.30 18.28 -16.81
N GLY A 675 9.68 17.99 -15.68
CA GLY A 675 9.59 18.87 -14.53
C GLY A 675 10.83 18.79 -13.62
N PRO A 676 10.82 19.58 -12.54
CA PRO A 676 11.89 19.60 -11.53
C PRO A 676 12.17 18.21 -10.94
N PHE A 677 13.43 17.77 -10.97
CA PHE A 677 13.87 16.48 -10.40
C PHE A 677 13.21 15.21 -10.98
N GLU A 678 12.44 15.31 -12.07
CA GLU A 678 11.73 14.18 -12.69
C GLU A 678 12.64 13.34 -13.59
N GLU A 679 12.28 12.06 -13.73
CA GLU A 679 12.87 11.12 -14.69
C GLU A 679 11.82 10.66 -15.68
N VAL A 680 12.08 10.87 -16.98
CA VAL A 680 11.13 10.52 -18.04
C VAL A 680 11.75 9.62 -19.09
N TYR A 681 10.92 8.73 -19.63
CA TYR A 681 11.24 7.92 -20.79
C TYR A 681 10.51 8.49 -22.01
N VAL A 682 11.26 8.75 -23.08
CA VAL A 682 10.72 9.36 -24.29
C VAL A 682 10.50 8.29 -25.34
N TYR A 683 9.23 8.07 -25.68
CA TYR A 683 8.77 7.14 -26.70
C TYR A 683 8.33 7.89 -27.96
N GLU A 684 8.50 7.29 -29.14
CA GLU A 684 8.03 7.88 -30.40
C GLU A 684 6.49 7.87 -30.46
N GLN A 685 5.91 9.01 -30.86
CA GLN A 685 4.46 9.30 -30.75
C GLN A 685 3.55 8.32 -31.49
N ASN A 686 4.05 7.62 -32.51
CA ASN A 686 3.27 6.78 -33.41
C ASN A 686 3.62 5.30 -33.35
N SER A 687 4.76 4.91 -32.79
CA SER A 687 5.28 3.55 -32.72
C SER A 687 5.50 3.09 -31.29
N GLY A 688 5.44 3.99 -30.30
CA GLY A 688 5.71 3.66 -28.90
C GLY A 688 7.15 3.17 -28.67
N LYS A 689 8.06 3.38 -29.63
CA LYS A 689 9.44 2.89 -29.56
C LYS A 689 10.29 3.81 -28.71
N LEU A 690 11.13 3.20 -27.88
CA LEU A 690 11.98 3.92 -26.93
C LEU A 690 13.07 4.71 -27.67
N MET A 691 13.22 5.98 -27.33
CA MET A 691 14.21 6.87 -27.91
C MET A 691 15.32 7.22 -26.91
N ALA A 692 14.92 7.76 -25.75
CA ALA A 692 15.84 8.26 -24.73
C ALA A 692 15.21 8.17 -23.33
N ARG A 693 16.05 8.22 -22.30
CA ARG A 693 15.67 8.51 -20.91
C ARG A 693 16.34 9.83 -20.51
N ILE A 694 15.61 10.71 -19.84
CA ILE A 694 16.13 11.98 -19.35
C ILE A 694 15.77 12.10 -17.87
N HIS A 695 16.76 12.24 -17.00
CA HIS A 695 16.57 12.54 -15.59
C HIS A 695 17.05 13.96 -15.32
N ASN A 696 16.13 14.83 -14.95
CA ASN A 696 16.43 16.18 -14.50
C ASN A 696 17.04 16.13 -13.10
N LEU A 697 18.25 16.67 -12.94
CA LEU A 697 18.97 16.63 -11.66
C LEU A 697 18.89 17.96 -10.90
N ASN A 698 18.04 18.90 -11.34
CA ASN A 698 17.85 20.17 -10.66
C ASN A 698 16.37 20.61 -10.60
N GLY A 699 16.13 21.73 -9.93
CA GLY A 699 14.79 22.27 -9.72
C GLY A 699 14.21 23.08 -10.89
N HIS A 700 14.81 23.03 -12.08
CA HIS A 700 14.33 23.78 -13.25
C HIS A 700 13.25 22.98 -13.97
N ASP A 701 12.16 23.62 -14.36
CA ASP A 701 11.09 23.01 -15.15
C ASP A 701 11.37 23.21 -16.64
N TYR A 702 11.65 22.12 -17.36
CA TYR A 702 11.91 22.15 -18.80
C TYR A 702 10.63 22.14 -19.64
N GLY A 703 9.49 21.82 -19.02
CA GLY A 703 8.20 21.64 -19.67
C GLY A 703 8.24 20.51 -20.70
N CYS A 704 7.43 20.64 -21.76
CA CYS A 704 7.41 19.67 -22.84
C CYS A 704 8.75 19.59 -23.54
N THR A 705 9.35 18.41 -23.51
CA THR A 705 10.68 18.11 -24.01
C THR A 705 10.59 17.10 -25.14
N THR A 706 10.82 17.59 -26.35
CA THR A 706 10.80 16.78 -27.57
C THR A 706 12.16 16.14 -27.80
N VAL A 707 12.19 14.85 -28.13
CA VAL A 707 13.37 14.13 -28.64
C VAL A 707 13.12 13.75 -30.09
N THR A 708 14.04 14.11 -30.99
CA THR A 708 13.98 13.79 -32.42
C THR A 708 15.23 13.02 -32.84
N ILE A 709 15.09 11.98 -33.68
CA ILE A 709 16.25 11.38 -34.35
C ILE A 709 16.65 12.24 -35.56
N ASP A 710 17.79 12.91 -35.51
CA ASP A 710 18.26 13.83 -36.57
C ASP A 710 19.21 13.17 -37.59
N ARG A 711 19.82 12.03 -37.25
CA ARG A 711 20.49 11.11 -38.19
C ARG A 711 20.09 9.68 -37.87
N ALA A 712 20.04 8.81 -38.88
CA ALA A 712 19.69 7.40 -38.74
C ALA A 712 20.60 6.51 -39.58
N GLY A 713 20.76 5.26 -39.16
CA GLY A 713 21.56 4.26 -39.86
C GLY A 713 22.37 3.41 -38.90
N THR A 714 22.86 2.27 -39.39
CA THR A 714 23.53 1.27 -38.57
C THR A 714 25.06 1.38 -38.56
N GLY A 715 25.64 2.40 -39.20
CA GLY A 715 27.09 2.57 -39.32
C GLY A 715 27.69 3.67 -38.45
N ALA A 716 28.73 4.31 -38.99
CA ALA A 716 29.35 5.51 -38.43
C ALA A 716 29.42 6.59 -39.50
N GLU A 717 29.36 7.86 -39.11
CA GLU A 717 29.46 8.98 -40.05
C GLU A 717 30.19 10.19 -39.44
N GLU A 718 30.81 10.97 -40.32
CA GLU A 718 31.71 12.08 -40.02
C GLU A 718 31.02 13.14 -39.14
N PHE A 719 31.76 13.70 -38.17
CA PHE A 719 31.28 14.75 -37.26
C PHE A 719 32.18 15.99 -37.32
N TRP A 720 33.26 16.07 -36.56
CA TRP A 720 34.18 17.23 -36.61
C TRP A 720 35.59 16.89 -37.12
N ASP A 721 35.85 15.62 -37.38
CA ASP A 721 37.15 15.08 -37.78
C ASP A 721 36.93 14.04 -38.87
N SER A 722 37.73 14.13 -39.93
CA SER A 722 37.67 13.25 -41.10
C SER A 722 38.31 11.87 -40.90
N ASN A 723 38.88 11.60 -39.73
CA ASN A 723 39.39 10.28 -39.38
C ASN A 723 38.22 9.35 -39.02
N PRO A 724 37.99 8.22 -39.73
CA PRO A 724 36.91 7.29 -39.42
C PRO A 724 36.93 6.77 -37.97
N ALA A 725 38.09 6.69 -37.32
CA ALA A 725 38.18 6.31 -35.91
C ALA A 725 37.54 7.33 -34.95
N ARG A 726 37.20 8.54 -35.44
CA ARG A 726 36.61 9.66 -34.70
C ARG A 726 35.16 9.95 -35.11
N TYR A 727 34.56 9.08 -35.90
CA TYR A 727 33.16 9.23 -36.31
C TYR A 727 32.21 8.89 -35.17
N LEU A 728 31.03 9.51 -35.21
CA LEU A 728 29.94 9.17 -34.31
C LEU A 728 29.16 7.98 -34.88
N ALA A 729 28.43 7.28 -34.03
CA ALA A 729 27.36 6.40 -34.44
C ALA A 729 26.42 7.16 -35.38
N GLN A 730 25.94 6.49 -36.43
CA GLN A 730 25.12 7.15 -37.44
C GLN A 730 23.81 7.71 -36.87
N LYS A 731 23.26 7.08 -35.82
CA LYS A 731 22.08 7.59 -35.14
C LYS A 731 22.45 8.68 -34.12
N THR A 732 21.84 9.84 -34.28
CA THR A 732 22.00 10.99 -33.37
C THR A 732 20.63 11.59 -33.04
N PHE A 733 20.59 12.42 -32.00
CA PHE A 733 19.36 12.91 -31.41
C PHE A 733 19.39 14.43 -31.23
N HIS A 734 18.23 15.07 -31.35
CA HIS A 734 18.03 16.46 -31.02
C HIS A 734 16.94 16.58 -29.96
N VAL A 735 17.27 17.21 -28.83
CA VAL A 735 16.38 17.39 -27.68
C VAL A 735 16.03 18.87 -27.52
N THR A 736 14.73 19.16 -27.47
CA THR A 736 14.19 20.52 -27.44
C THR A 736 13.12 20.66 -26.35
N PRO A 737 13.47 21.23 -25.19
CA PRO A 737 12.52 21.57 -24.13
C PRO A 737 11.78 22.88 -24.43
N THR A 738 10.62 23.05 -23.80
CA THR A 738 9.83 24.29 -23.86
C THR A 738 10.56 25.44 -23.18
N PHE A 739 11.19 25.17 -22.03
CA PHE A 739 11.93 26.16 -21.24
C PHE A 739 13.39 25.73 -21.12
N ASN A 740 14.18 25.89 -22.18
CA ASN A 740 15.60 25.54 -22.13
C ASN A 740 16.40 26.47 -21.19
N THR A 741 17.50 25.99 -20.62
CA THR A 741 18.36 26.77 -19.71
C THR A 741 19.82 26.41 -19.83
N ASP A 742 20.70 27.41 -19.91
CA ASP A 742 22.16 27.21 -19.95
C ASP A 742 22.74 26.77 -18.59
N THR A 743 21.95 26.80 -17.52
CA THR A 743 22.36 26.29 -16.18
C THR A 743 21.80 24.91 -15.89
N GLY A 744 21.39 24.17 -16.93
CA GLY A 744 20.80 22.85 -16.80
C GLY A 744 21.74 21.83 -16.15
N HIS A 745 21.14 20.85 -15.47
CA HIS A 745 21.84 19.70 -14.91
C HIS A 745 20.94 18.47 -15.08
N TYR A 746 21.38 17.52 -15.89
CA TYR A 746 20.57 16.37 -16.26
C TYR A 746 21.46 15.17 -16.63
N GLU A 747 20.92 13.98 -16.41
CA GLU A 747 21.44 12.74 -16.96
C GLU A 747 20.60 12.36 -18.17
N ILE A 748 21.26 11.99 -19.28
CA ILE A 748 20.59 11.53 -20.50
C ILE A 748 21.12 10.16 -20.90
N THR A 749 20.21 9.25 -21.20
CA THR A 749 20.49 7.94 -21.79
C THR A 749 19.95 7.91 -23.21
N LEU A 750 20.80 7.57 -24.17
CA LEU A 750 20.42 7.33 -25.56
C LEU A 750 20.40 5.83 -25.82
N TYR A 751 19.33 5.35 -26.46
CA TYR A 751 19.17 3.93 -26.78
C TYR A 751 19.52 3.65 -28.24
N TYR A 752 20.30 2.59 -28.44
CA TYR A 752 20.76 2.13 -29.74
C TYR A 752 20.49 0.64 -29.90
N THR A 753 20.15 0.22 -31.12
CA THR A 753 20.09 -1.21 -31.40
C THR A 753 21.50 -1.81 -31.43
N GLN A 754 21.59 -3.11 -31.20
CA GLN A 754 22.82 -3.88 -31.27
C GLN A 754 23.44 -3.77 -32.68
N GLU A 755 22.62 -3.70 -33.73
CA GLU A 755 23.07 -3.52 -35.11
C GLU A 755 23.72 -2.14 -35.33
N GLU A 756 23.14 -1.07 -34.77
CA GLU A 756 23.68 0.30 -34.86
C GLU A 756 25.05 0.42 -34.21
N ILE A 757 25.20 -0.10 -33.00
CA ILE A 757 26.49 -0.05 -32.29
C ILE A 757 27.50 -1.01 -32.91
N ALA A 758 27.09 -2.21 -33.34
CA ALA A 758 27.99 -3.14 -34.00
C ALA A 758 28.55 -2.57 -35.31
N GLY A 759 27.73 -1.88 -36.11
CA GLY A 759 28.21 -1.25 -37.33
C GLY A 759 29.07 0.00 -37.08
N TRP A 760 28.82 0.77 -36.01
CA TRP A 760 29.76 1.80 -35.56
C TRP A 760 31.13 1.22 -35.16
N VAL A 761 31.16 0.16 -34.34
CA VAL A 761 32.41 -0.54 -33.95
C VAL A 761 33.15 -1.06 -35.18
N ALA A 762 32.44 -1.66 -36.13
CA ALA A 762 33.02 -2.19 -37.36
C ALA A 762 33.62 -1.10 -38.26
N ALA A 763 32.97 0.08 -38.33
CA ALA A 763 33.40 1.19 -39.17
C ALA A 763 34.57 1.99 -38.57
N THR A 764 34.59 2.17 -37.25
CA THR A 764 35.57 3.03 -36.56
C THR A 764 36.76 2.25 -35.98
N GLY A 765 36.58 0.96 -35.68
CA GLY A 765 37.56 0.14 -34.97
C GLY A 765 37.68 0.48 -33.47
N GLN A 766 36.81 1.34 -32.94
CA GLN A 766 36.77 1.71 -31.53
C GLN A 766 36.09 0.63 -30.68
N LYS A 767 36.28 0.70 -29.36
CA LYS A 767 35.64 -0.23 -28.42
C LYS A 767 34.48 0.46 -27.73
N LEU A 768 33.47 -0.35 -27.39
CA LEU A 768 32.31 0.11 -26.66
C LEU A 768 32.65 0.71 -25.28
N ALA A 769 33.70 0.20 -24.62
CA ALA A 769 34.18 0.72 -23.34
C ALA A 769 34.81 2.13 -23.43
N ASP A 770 35.14 2.59 -24.64
CA ASP A 770 35.73 3.90 -24.89
C ASP A 770 34.67 4.91 -25.39
N LEU A 771 33.38 4.52 -25.42
CA LEU A 771 32.30 5.35 -25.96
C LEU A 771 32.13 6.63 -25.12
N GLU A 772 32.05 7.77 -25.80
CA GLU A 772 31.72 9.06 -25.21
C GLU A 772 30.37 9.56 -25.73
N MET A 773 29.65 10.29 -24.89
CA MET A 773 28.49 11.08 -25.27
C MET A 773 28.95 12.45 -25.74
N VAL A 774 28.50 12.85 -26.92
CA VAL A 774 28.74 14.17 -27.51
C VAL A 774 27.49 15.00 -27.38
N LYS A 775 27.67 16.26 -27.00
CA LYS A 775 26.63 17.28 -27.01
C LYS A 775 27.11 18.50 -27.79
N ALA A 776 26.30 19.03 -28.69
CA ALA A 776 26.57 20.27 -29.40
C ALA A 776 25.41 21.25 -29.26
N ASP A 777 25.67 22.55 -29.21
CA ASP A 777 24.65 23.62 -29.10
C ASP A 777 23.71 23.75 -30.33
N ILE A 778 23.91 22.92 -31.36
CA ILE A 778 23.06 22.75 -32.55
C ILE A 778 22.85 21.25 -32.83
N GLN A 779 21.99 20.91 -33.80
CA GLN A 779 21.83 19.55 -34.33
C GLN A 779 23.16 18.96 -34.81
N ILE A 780 23.37 17.66 -34.58
CA ILE A 780 24.64 17.00 -34.88
C ILE A 780 24.88 16.91 -36.39
N ASP A 781 23.82 16.78 -37.18
CA ASP A 781 23.85 16.74 -38.65
C ASP A 781 24.40 18.02 -39.32
N SER A 782 24.39 19.13 -38.58
CA SER A 782 24.81 20.44 -39.06
C SER A 782 26.31 20.70 -38.86
N ILE A 783 27.01 19.78 -38.18
CA ILE A 783 28.43 19.88 -37.84
C ILE A 783 29.24 18.97 -38.77
N ASN A 784 30.30 19.54 -39.33
CA ASN A 784 31.28 18.87 -40.18
C ASN A 784 32.70 19.39 -39.85
N PRO A 785 33.78 18.76 -40.35
CA PRO A 785 35.16 19.18 -40.05
C PRO A 785 35.51 20.62 -40.47
N SER A 786 34.71 21.25 -41.33
CA SER A 786 34.96 22.61 -41.81
C SER A 786 34.30 23.71 -40.96
N ASN A 787 33.31 23.38 -40.12
CA ASN A 787 32.52 24.38 -39.40
C ASN A 787 32.45 24.19 -37.87
N TYR A 788 32.92 23.06 -37.33
CA TYR A 788 32.77 22.71 -35.90
C TYR A 788 33.26 23.78 -34.91
N VAL A 789 34.29 24.57 -35.29
CA VAL A 789 34.83 25.67 -34.47
C VAL A 789 33.84 26.82 -34.21
N SER A 790 32.68 26.82 -34.88
CA SER A 790 31.63 27.83 -34.72
C SER A 790 30.61 27.44 -33.65
N TYR A 791 30.73 26.24 -33.08
CA TYR A 791 29.75 25.63 -32.19
C TYR A 791 30.40 25.21 -30.88
N THR A 792 29.61 25.21 -29.82
CA THR A 792 30.04 24.72 -28.50
C THR A 792 29.78 23.22 -28.44
N ILE A 793 30.83 22.44 -28.25
CA ILE A 793 30.76 20.98 -28.23
C ILE A 793 31.36 20.46 -26.93
N PHE A 794 30.60 19.62 -26.25
CA PHE A 794 30.97 18.94 -25.01
C PHE A 794 31.10 17.45 -25.28
N THR A 795 32.07 16.80 -24.63
CA THR A 795 32.17 15.34 -24.59
C THR A 795 32.19 14.89 -23.13
N ALA A 796 31.53 13.77 -22.86
CA ALA A 796 31.50 13.13 -21.55
C ALA A 796 31.66 11.62 -21.71
N PRO A 797 32.43 10.92 -20.86
CA PRO A 797 32.45 9.46 -20.88
C PRO A 797 31.04 8.89 -20.76
N ALA A 798 30.67 7.94 -21.61
CA ALA A 798 29.37 7.30 -21.55
C ALA A 798 29.45 6.02 -20.70
N VAL A 799 28.55 5.89 -19.73
CA VAL A 799 28.30 4.61 -19.07
C VAL A 799 27.49 3.76 -20.03
N VAL A 800 28.12 2.72 -20.57
CA VAL A 800 27.44 1.81 -21.49
C VAL A 800 26.77 0.68 -20.73
N GLY A 801 25.45 0.59 -20.87
CA GLY A 801 24.63 -0.49 -20.34
C GLY A 801 24.16 -1.45 -21.43
N SER A 802 23.60 -2.57 -20.99
CA SER A 802 22.74 -3.40 -21.85
C SER A 802 21.30 -3.17 -21.43
N PHE A 803 20.43 -2.98 -22.41
CA PHE A 803 19.01 -2.75 -22.24
C PHE A 803 18.25 -3.78 -23.08
N VAL A 804 17.70 -4.84 -22.47
CA VAL A 804 16.93 -5.89 -23.17
C VAL A 804 17.67 -6.49 -24.39
N GLY A 805 19.00 -6.58 -24.32
CA GLY A 805 19.84 -7.06 -25.43
C GLY A 805 20.27 -5.98 -26.45
N GLU A 806 19.76 -4.75 -26.30
CA GLU A 806 20.19 -3.53 -27.00
C GLU A 806 21.21 -2.76 -26.15
N VAL A 807 21.66 -1.61 -26.66
CA VAL A 807 22.73 -0.80 -26.04
C VAL A 807 22.15 0.52 -25.51
N SER A 808 22.50 0.86 -24.27
CA SER A 808 22.23 2.18 -23.69
C SER A 808 23.54 2.92 -23.45
N ALA A 809 23.57 4.21 -23.78
CA ALA A 809 24.70 5.09 -23.50
C ALA A 809 24.22 6.24 -22.61
N THR A 810 24.72 6.32 -21.38
CA THR A 810 24.30 7.31 -20.39
C THR A 810 25.41 8.29 -20.07
N ALA A 811 25.10 9.60 -20.01
CA ALA A 811 26.03 10.62 -19.55
C ALA A 811 25.31 11.74 -18.81
N THR A 812 26.01 12.37 -17.88
CA THR A 812 25.53 13.55 -17.15
C THR A 812 26.13 14.83 -17.73
N PHE A 813 25.29 15.83 -17.98
CA PHE A 813 25.71 17.17 -18.36
C PHE A 813 25.32 18.18 -17.28
N SER A 814 26.17 19.19 -17.09
CA SER A 814 26.01 20.22 -16.06
C SER A 814 26.36 21.58 -16.64
N GLN A 815 25.66 22.63 -16.24
CA GLN A 815 25.84 23.99 -16.74
C GLN A 815 25.65 24.09 -18.27
N THR A 816 24.67 23.35 -18.80
CA THR A 816 24.31 23.39 -20.22
C THR A 816 22.81 23.14 -20.41
N GLY A 817 22.19 23.68 -21.47
CA GLY A 817 20.82 23.32 -21.89
C GLY A 817 20.74 22.11 -22.81
N PHE A 818 19.56 21.69 -23.25
CA PHE A 818 19.39 20.62 -24.24
C PHE A 818 19.58 21.12 -25.69
N SER A 819 20.07 20.26 -26.59
CA SER A 819 20.31 20.56 -28.01
C SER A 819 20.63 19.26 -28.80
N GLY A 820 21.69 19.19 -29.61
CA GLY A 820 22.09 17.96 -30.32
C GLY A 820 22.95 17.03 -29.48
N PHE A 821 22.73 15.72 -29.61
CA PHE A 821 23.42 14.64 -28.90
C PHE A 821 23.79 13.49 -29.85
N GLY A 822 24.90 12.83 -29.59
CA GLY A 822 25.33 11.62 -30.30
C GLY A 822 26.35 10.82 -29.51
N ALA A 823 26.69 9.62 -29.97
CA ALA A 823 27.66 8.76 -29.29
C ALA A 823 28.84 8.40 -30.21
N GLY A 824 30.06 8.39 -29.69
CA GLY A 824 31.27 8.00 -30.45
C GLY A 824 32.56 8.30 -29.70
N VAL A 825 33.71 8.25 -30.39
CA VAL A 825 35.02 8.64 -29.82
C VAL A 825 35.61 9.78 -30.63
N PRO A 826 35.02 10.98 -30.58
CA PRO A 826 35.35 12.07 -31.50
C PRO A 826 36.79 12.61 -31.30
N GLY A 827 37.43 12.30 -30.16
CA GLY A 827 38.78 12.74 -29.82
C GLY A 827 38.79 14.19 -29.33
N GLY A 828 39.45 14.45 -28.19
CA GLY A 828 39.23 15.69 -27.43
C GLY A 828 39.34 17.00 -28.22
N ALA A 829 38.22 17.71 -28.36
CA ALA A 829 38.24 19.16 -28.17
C ALA A 829 38.52 19.39 -26.69
N SER A 830 39.45 20.30 -26.39
CA SER A 830 39.93 20.59 -25.04
C SER A 830 38.83 20.59 -23.97
N SER A 831 38.80 19.55 -23.14
CA SER A 831 38.17 19.60 -21.83
C SER A 831 39.19 20.12 -20.81
N PHE A 832 38.82 21.20 -20.12
CA PHE A 832 39.21 21.49 -18.74
C PHE A 832 37.97 21.17 -17.87
N PRO A 833 38.06 20.74 -16.59
CA PRO A 833 38.98 21.19 -15.53
C PRO A 833 39.66 20.02 -14.78
N VAL A 834 40.32 20.32 -13.66
CA VAL A 834 41.11 19.41 -12.79
C VAL A 834 40.54 18.00 -12.67
N GLU A 835 41.39 17.00 -12.96
CA GLU A 835 41.09 15.60 -12.71
C GLU A 835 41.43 15.29 -11.24
N TRP A 836 40.38 15.23 -10.41
CA TRP A 836 40.47 14.87 -9.00
C TRP A 836 40.90 13.42 -8.88
N VAL A 837 41.95 13.17 -8.07
CA VAL A 837 42.42 11.79 -7.85
C VAL A 837 41.69 11.16 -6.68
N ASP A 838 41.49 11.90 -5.60
CA ASP A 838 40.81 11.43 -4.39
C ASP A 838 40.49 12.62 -3.47
N PHE A 839 39.31 12.65 -2.86
CA PHE A 839 38.96 13.56 -1.76
C PHE A 839 38.38 12.73 -0.62
N ARG A 840 39.01 12.78 0.55
CA ARG A 840 38.67 11.94 1.70
C ARG A 840 38.78 12.71 3.01
N GLY A 841 38.05 12.23 4.00
CA GLY A 841 37.91 12.88 5.29
C GLY A 841 37.80 11.85 6.40
N GLN A 842 38.50 12.07 7.50
CA GLN A 842 38.46 11.19 8.66
C GLN A 842 38.43 11.99 9.95
N TYR A 843 37.55 11.61 10.88
CA TYR A 843 37.58 12.16 12.22
C TYR A 843 38.73 11.54 13.03
N VAL A 844 39.61 12.39 13.56
CA VAL A 844 40.74 12.00 14.41
C VAL A 844 40.53 12.58 15.80
N GLN A 845 40.35 11.70 16.79
CA GLN A 845 40.11 12.09 18.18
C GLN A 845 41.21 13.04 18.69
N GLY A 846 40.81 14.19 19.22
CA GLY A 846 41.72 15.24 19.72
C GLY A 846 42.37 16.12 18.65
N ARG A 847 42.10 15.87 17.36
CA ARG A 847 42.63 16.66 16.23
C ARG A 847 41.53 17.24 15.33
N GLY A 848 40.32 16.68 15.37
CA GLY A 848 39.18 17.13 14.56
C GLY A 848 39.03 16.33 13.25
N VAL A 849 38.26 16.83 12.28
CA VAL A 849 38.14 16.18 10.97
C VAL A 849 39.32 16.59 10.08
N VAL A 850 40.10 15.61 9.65
CA VAL A 850 41.22 15.80 8.73
C VAL A 850 40.74 15.46 7.32
N LEU A 851 40.79 16.47 6.44
CA LEU A 851 40.45 16.40 5.03
C LEU A 851 41.75 16.29 4.22
N GLU A 852 41.80 15.37 3.27
CA GLU A 852 42.94 15.16 2.39
C GLU A 852 42.43 15.03 0.94
N TRP A 853 43.13 15.68 0.00
CA TRP A 853 42.85 15.50 -1.41
C TRP A 853 44.11 15.54 -2.26
N ALA A 854 43.97 15.06 -3.50
CA ALA A 854 45.01 15.17 -4.51
C ALA A 854 44.46 15.57 -5.88
N THR A 855 45.22 16.38 -6.60
CA THR A 855 44.93 16.84 -7.96
C THR A 855 45.93 16.19 -8.93
N ALA A 856 45.46 15.52 -9.98
CA ALA A 856 46.35 14.92 -10.99
C ALA A 856 47.04 16.00 -11.83
N SER A 857 46.29 17.07 -12.12
CA SER A 857 46.76 18.29 -12.75
C SER A 857 45.92 19.48 -12.29
N GLU A 858 46.50 20.68 -12.32
CA GLU A 858 45.90 21.97 -12.01
C GLU A 858 46.16 22.92 -13.16
N THR A 859 45.20 23.76 -13.53
CA THR A 859 45.43 24.82 -14.51
C THR A 859 44.65 26.05 -14.13
N ASN A 860 45.38 27.16 -13.98
CA ASN A 860 44.84 28.44 -13.52
C ASN A 860 44.08 28.36 -12.18
N SER A 861 44.33 27.36 -11.34
CA SER A 861 43.68 27.19 -10.04
C SER A 861 44.22 28.21 -9.04
N ARG A 862 43.35 29.08 -8.51
CA ARG A 862 43.71 30.07 -7.50
C ARG A 862 43.75 29.43 -6.12
N ASN A 863 42.62 28.90 -5.66
CA ASN A 863 42.49 28.34 -4.31
C ASN A 863 41.37 27.31 -4.23
N PHE A 864 41.45 26.44 -3.23
CA PHE A 864 40.37 25.55 -2.81
C PHE A 864 39.63 26.21 -1.64
N VAL A 865 38.32 26.42 -1.78
CA VAL A 865 37.44 26.79 -0.68
C VAL A 865 36.83 25.51 -0.12
N ILE A 866 37.01 25.27 1.17
CA ILE A 866 36.45 24.11 1.85
C ILE A 866 35.11 24.53 2.44
N GLU A 867 34.06 23.82 2.04
CA GLU A 867 32.69 24.05 2.50
C GLU A 867 32.21 22.89 3.36
N ARG A 868 31.41 23.20 4.38
CA ARG A 868 30.85 22.25 5.35
C ARG A 868 29.34 22.40 5.40
N SER A 869 28.64 21.28 5.56
CA SER A 869 27.19 21.20 5.73
C SER A 869 26.82 20.23 6.85
N PHE A 870 25.70 20.51 7.53
CA PHE A 870 25.11 19.63 8.56
C PHE A 870 23.97 18.76 8.01
N ASP A 871 23.43 19.08 6.83
CA ASP A 871 22.27 18.43 6.22
C ASP A 871 22.57 17.87 4.81
N GLY A 872 23.78 18.07 4.31
CA GLY A 872 24.22 17.69 2.96
C GLY A 872 23.64 18.57 1.85
N ARG A 873 22.88 19.63 2.18
CA ARG A 873 22.18 20.50 1.23
C ARG A 873 22.71 21.94 1.29
N LEU A 874 22.77 22.52 2.49
CA LEU A 874 23.26 23.88 2.71
C LEU A 874 24.74 23.85 3.11
N PHE A 875 25.61 24.27 2.18
CA PHE A 875 27.06 24.32 2.39
C PHE A 875 27.51 25.75 2.69
N GLU A 876 28.25 25.89 3.79
CA GLU A 876 28.89 27.15 4.19
C GLU A 876 30.41 27.04 4.03
N ALA A 877 31.02 28.06 3.42
CA ALA A 877 32.47 28.16 3.34
C ALA A 877 33.06 28.37 4.74
N PHE A 878 33.93 27.45 5.16
CA PHE A 878 34.53 27.50 6.50
C PHE A 878 36.07 27.66 6.46
N GLY A 879 36.69 27.40 5.31
CA GLY A 879 38.14 27.55 5.14
C GLY A 879 38.56 27.69 3.68
N SER A 880 39.82 28.05 3.45
CA SER A 880 40.41 28.06 2.11
C SER A 880 41.90 27.72 2.15
N LEU A 881 42.39 27.08 1.10
CA LEU A 881 43.81 26.74 0.89
C LEU A 881 44.24 27.17 -0.51
N GLU A 882 45.38 27.86 -0.64
CA GLU A 882 45.91 28.24 -1.96
C GLU A 882 46.27 27.00 -2.80
N ALA A 883 45.94 27.04 -4.10
CA ALA A 883 46.32 26.02 -5.06
C ALA A 883 47.70 26.32 -5.66
N ALA A 884 48.24 25.43 -6.50
CA ALA A 884 49.56 25.62 -7.12
C ALA A 884 49.52 26.49 -8.39
N GLY A 885 48.35 27.00 -8.81
CA GLY A 885 48.20 27.74 -10.06
C GLY A 885 48.06 26.80 -11.24
N THR A 886 49.19 26.39 -11.81
CA THR A 886 49.21 25.46 -12.96
C THR A 886 50.28 24.40 -12.72
N SER A 887 49.85 23.13 -12.65
CA SER A 887 50.70 21.98 -12.38
C SER A 887 50.24 20.79 -13.21
N ASN A 888 51.19 20.05 -13.80
CA ASN A 888 50.93 18.74 -14.42
C ASN A 888 51.49 17.59 -13.58
N GLN A 889 51.76 17.85 -12.29
CA GLN A 889 52.23 16.86 -11.33
C GLN A 889 51.14 16.60 -10.30
N LEU A 890 51.06 15.36 -9.81
CA LEU A 890 50.23 14.99 -8.68
C LEU A 890 50.60 15.82 -7.46
N LEU A 891 49.66 16.60 -6.95
CA LEU A 891 49.83 17.41 -5.74
C LEU A 891 48.89 16.95 -4.65
N HIS A 892 49.39 16.95 -3.41
CA HIS A 892 48.63 16.52 -2.24
C HIS A 892 48.39 17.70 -1.30
N TYR A 893 47.16 17.80 -0.83
CA TYR A 893 46.71 18.85 0.07
C TYR A 893 46.02 18.24 1.29
N HIS A 894 46.04 18.99 2.39
CA HIS A 894 45.28 18.63 3.57
C HIS A 894 44.74 19.89 4.26
N PHE A 895 43.58 19.73 4.88
CA PHE A 895 42.94 20.74 5.70
C PHE A 895 42.37 20.09 6.97
N THR A 896 42.27 20.82 8.08
CA THR A 896 41.72 20.28 9.33
C THR A 896 40.62 21.17 9.85
N ASP A 897 39.44 20.59 10.10
CA ASP A 897 38.38 21.19 10.91
C ASP A 897 38.63 20.83 12.38
N PRO A 898 39.15 21.75 13.21
CA PRO A 898 39.61 21.45 14.56
C PRO A 898 38.49 21.31 15.58
N SER A 899 37.25 21.70 15.23
CA SER A 899 36.10 21.71 16.14
C SER A 899 34.83 21.25 15.43
N PRO A 900 34.82 19.99 14.93
CA PRO A 900 33.64 19.44 14.30
C PRO A 900 32.53 19.22 15.34
N GLN A 901 31.27 19.46 14.97
CA GLN A 901 30.13 19.10 15.81
C GLN A 901 29.89 17.59 15.77
N GLU A 902 29.28 17.05 16.83
CA GLU A 902 28.88 15.65 16.90
C GLU A 902 27.81 15.33 15.84
N GLY A 903 27.90 14.15 15.23
CA GLY A 903 27.01 13.70 14.16
C GLY A 903 27.72 13.60 12.81
N THR A 904 26.94 13.41 11.74
CA THR A 904 27.46 13.33 10.38
C THR A 904 27.67 14.74 9.83
N LEU A 905 28.90 15.05 9.44
CA LEU A 905 29.25 16.30 8.77
C LEU A 905 29.59 16.03 7.30
N TYR A 906 29.08 16.87 6.41
CA TYR A 906 29.34 16.78 4.98
C TYR A 906 30.35 17.85 4.57
N TYR A 907 31.34 17.46 3.76
CA TYR A 907 32.38 18.35 3.26
C TYR A 907 32.46 18.28 1.75
N ARG A 908 32.73 19.42 1.12
CA ARG A 908 33.12 19.50 -0.30
C ARG A 908 34.18 20.57 -0.50
N LEU A 909 34.96 20.42 -1.57
CA LEU A 909 35.90 21.43 -2.03
C LEU A 909 35.29 22.21 -3.18
N LYS A 910 35.59 23.50 -3.23
CA LYS A 910 35.31 24.38 -4.35
C LYS A 910 36.64 24.92 -4.86
N GLN A 911 37.16 24.36 -5.94
CA GLN A 911 38.31 24.94 -6.63
C GLN A 911 37.85 26.21 -7.34
N VAL A 912 38.52 27.33 -7.09
CA VAL A 912 38.30 28.60 -7.77
C VAL A 912 39.52 28.91 -8.63
N ASP A 913 39.30 29.31 -9.88
CA ASP A 913 40.35 29.65 -10.83
C ASP A 913 40.72 31.14 -10.79
N LEU A 914 41.82 31.49 -11.44
CA LEU A 914 42.34 32.85 -11.53
C LEU A 914 41.38 33.82 -12.23
N ASP A 915 40.50 33.31 -13.09
CA ASP A 915 39.45 34.09 -13.75
C ASP A 915 38.14 34.18 -12.92
N GLY A 916 38.06 33.45 -11.80
CA GLY A 916 36.91 33.42 -10.91
C GLY A 916 35.88 32.33 -11.22
N SER A 917 36.08 31.52 -12.26
CA SER A 917 35.33 30.28 -12.46
C SER A 917 35.62 29.27 -11.35
N PHE A 918 34.75 28.30 -11.14
CA PHE A 918 34.94 27.31 -10.09
C PHE A 918 34.33 25.95 -10.41
N GLN A 919 34.86 24.90 -9.77
CA GLN A 919 34.33 23.54 -9.81
C GLN A 919 34.26 22.97 -8.39
N TYR A 920 33.27 22.13 -8.11
CA TYR A 920 33.17 21.39 -6.84
C TYR A 920 33.78 19.98 -6.95
N SER A 921 34.31 19.48 -5.85
CA SER A 921 34.57 18.04 -5.67
C SER A 921 33.29 17.29 -5.38
N GLU A 922 33.38 15.95 -5.32
CA GLU A 922 32.37 15.13 -4.64
C GLU A 922 32.18 15.58 -3.19
N VAL A 923 31.00 15.28 -2.64
CA VAL A 923 30.68 15.48 -1.23
C VAL A 923 31.07 14.23 -0.45
N ILE A 924 31.83 14.40 0.62
CA ILE A 924 32.15 13.32 1.55
C ILE A 924 31.42 13.51 2.88
N ALA A 925 30.95 12.42 3.46
CA ALA A 925 30.38 12.39 4.80
C ALA A 925 31.44 11.89 5.81
N VAL A 926 31.59 12.59 6.92
CA VAL A 926 32.47 12.21 8.02
C VAL A 926 31.65 12.13 9.30
N GLU A 927 31.58 10.93 9.88
CA GLU A 927 30.91 10.70 11.16
C GLU A 927 31.82 11.12 12.32
N VAL A 928 31.34 12.04 13.13
CA VAL A 928 32.08 12.60 14.27
C VAL A 928 31.48 12.02 15.55
N ALA A 929 32.08 10.93 16.02
CA ALA A 929 31.77 10.34 17.31
C ALA A 929 32.63 11.00 18.40
N LEU A 930 32.09 12.01 19.08
CA LEU A 930 32.70 12.49 20.33
C LEU A 930 32.47 11.41 21.41
N PRO A 931 33.46 11.04 22.24
CA PRO A 931 33.22 10.09 23.32
C PRO A 931 32.16 10.66 24.26
N ALA A 932 30.98 10.06 24.26
CA ALA A 932 29.88 10.45 25.12
C ALA A 932 30.31 10.32 26.59
N LEU A 933 30.32 11.44 27.31
CA LEU A 933 30.47 11.47 28.76
C LEU A 933 29.19 10.86 29.37
N PHE A 934 29.22 9.57 29.70
CA PHE A 934 28.06 8.89 30.24
C PHE A 934 27.89 9.26 31.72
N VAL A 935 26.79 9.94 32.06
CA VAL A 935 26.52 10.45 33.41
C VAL A 935 25.18 9.89 33.92
N ARG A 936 25.21 9.06 34.96
CA ARG A 936 23.99 8.57 35.64
C ARG A 936 23.85 9.20 37.02
N LEU A 937 22.66 9.68 37.34
CA LEU A 937 22.29 10.20 38.66
C LEU A 937 21.22 9.33 39.29
N PHE A 938 21.44 8.88 40.53
CA PHE A 938 20.47 8.06 41.25
C PHE A 938 20.58 8.22 42.78
N PRO A 939 19.53 7.96 43.56
CA PRO A 939 18.17 7.63 43.11
C PRO A 939 17.45 8.86 42.54
N ASN A 940 16.56 8.66 41.58
CA ASN A 940 15.56 9.65 41.20
C ASN A 940 14.17 9.00 41.42
N PRO A 941 13.35 9.46 42.38
CA PRO A 941 13.50 10.67 43.21
C PRO A 941 14.64 10.60 44.24
N PHE A 942 15.32 11.72 44.48
CA PHE A 942 16.38 11.85 45.49
C PHE A 942 15.90 12.54 46.77
N GLY A 943 16.54 12.20 47.90
CA GLY A 943 16.36 12.89 49.17
C GLY A 943 17.43 13.97 49.38
N ARG A 944 18.35 13.73 50.32
CA ARG A 944 19.49 14.63 50.60
C ARG A 944 20.81 14.17 49.95
N GLN A 945 20.78 13.04 49.26
CA GLN A 945 21.94 12.43 48.64
C GLN A 945 21.63 12.06 47.21
N LEU A 946 22.55 12.39 46.31
CA LEU A 946 22.49 12.06 44.89
C LEU A 946 23.81 11.39 44.51
N GLN A 947 23.76 10.19 43.98
CA GLN A 947 24.92 9.46 43.48
C GLN A 947 25.11 9.77 42.01
N LEU A 948 26.30 10.20 41.66
CA LEU A 948 26.74 10.50 40.31
C LEU A 948 27.72 9.41 39.86
N HIS A 949 27.42 8.77 38.75
CA HIS A 949 28.31 7.86 38.07
C HIS A 949 28.74 8.49 36.74
N THR A 950 30.03 8.70 36.55
CA THR A 950 30.61 9.27 35.32
C THR A 950 31.76 8.41 34.82
N GLU A 951 31.93 8.37 33.50
CA GLU A 951 33.06 7.73 32.84
C GLU A 951 33.90 8.80 32.13
N GLY A 952 35.14 9.04 32.58
CA GLY A 952 36.03 10.04 31.99
C GLY A 952 37.10 10.55 32.96
N GLN A 953 38.11 11.27 32.43
CA GLN A 953 39.10 12.02 33.21
C GLN A 953 39.02 13.49 32.82
N GLY A 954 38.94 14.40 33.80
CA GLY A 954 38.85 15.84 33.55
C GLY A 954 38.25 16.63 34.71
N ASP A 955 38.27 17.96 34.58
CA ASP A 955 37.54 18.88 35.47
C ASP A 955 36.06 18.87 35.11
N MET A 956 35.19 18.58 36.09
CA MET A 956 33.74 18.52 35.88
C MET A 956 33.01 19.52 36.76
N HIS A 957 31.94 20.11 36.21
CA HIS A 957 31.22 21.24 36.78
C HIS A 957 29.74 20.91 36.98
N PHE A 958 29.40 20.21 38.06
CA PHE A 958 28.02 19.86 38.33
C PHE A 958 27.20 21.03 38.86
N ARG A 959 26.02 21.25 38.30
CA ARG A 959 25.04 22.26 38.71
C ARG A 959 23.65 21.66 38.78
N LEU A 960 22.89 21.97 39.83
CA LEU A 960 21.48 21.63 39.96
C LEU A 960 20.64 22.91 39.94
N THR A 961 19.59 22.92 39.13
CA THR A 961 18.78 24.11 38.83
C THR A 961 17.29 23.81 38.94
N THR A 962 16.50 24.83 39.27
CA THR A 962 15.02 24.78 39.21
C THR A 962 14.53 24.98 37.78
N LEU A 963 13.23 24.76 37.51
CA LEU A 963 12.56 25.08 36.23
C LEU A 963 12.79 26.51 35.72
N THR A 964 13.03 27.50 36.59
CA THR A 964 13.30 28.89 36.18
C THR A 964 14.79 29.16 35.90
N GLY A 965 15.63 28.13 35.90
CA GLY A 965 17.08 28.24 35.73
C GLY A 965 17.83 28.73 36.98
N GLN A 966 17.14 28.98 38.11
CA GLN A 966 17.80 29.32 39.38
C GLN A 966 18.61 28.14 39.89
N VAL A 967 19.82 28.41 40.39
CA VAL A 967 20.77 27.37 40.76
C VAL A 967 20.77 27.14 42.26
N VAL A 968 20.54 25.89 42.63
CA VAL A 968 20.30 25.46 44.01
C VAL A 968 21.45 24.64 44.58
N TYR A 969 22.31 24.09 43.71
CA TYR A 969 23.55 23.42 44.09
C TYR A 969 24.57 23.53 42.96
N GLN A 970 25.85 23.65 43.29
CA GLN A 970 26.94 23.55 42.33
C GLN A 970 28.20 23.01 42.99
N GLN A 971 28.95 22.18 42.27
CA GLN A 971 30.21 21.62 42.76
C GLN A 971 31.16 21.34 41.59
N GLN A 972 32.43 21.63 41.80
CA GLN A 972 33.51 21.32 40.86
C GLN A 972 34.39 20.23 41.45
N TRP A 973 34.88 19.31 40.61
CA TRP A 973 35.94 18.38 41.01
C TRP A 973 36.81 17.97 39.81
N HIS A 974 38.03 17.54 40.13
CA HIS A 974 38.97 16.98 39.18
C HIS A 974 38.93 15.45 39.28
N GLN A 975 38.49 14.75 38.23
CA GLN A 975 38.30 13.29 38.27
C GLN A 975 39.54 12.55 37.73
N GLN A 976 40.09 11.64 38.56
CA GLN A 976 41.17 10.72 38.19
C GLN A 976 40.64 9.27 38.16
N ALA A 977 40.25 8.81 36.97
CA ALA A 977 39.73 7.46 36.64
C ALA A 977 38.40 7.05 37.34
N SER A 978 37.54 6.37 36.58
CA SER A 978 36.12 6.09 36.85
C SER A 978 35.80 5.62 38.28
N ARG A 979 35.07 6.46 39.04
CA ARG A 979 34.37 6.10 40.29
C ARG A 979 33.19 7.03 40.59
N HIS A 980 32.18 6.45 41.25
CA HIS A 980 30.99 7.10 41.79
C HIS A 980 31.32 8.27 42.74
N ALA A 981 30.61 9.39 42.61
CA ALA A 981 30.65 10.52 43.55
C ALA A 981 29.30 10.63 44.28
N THR A 982 29.31 10.90 45.59
CA THR A 982 28.11 11.18 46.37
C THR A 982 28.00 12.67 46.66
N LEU A 983 26.95 13.29 46.14
CA LEU A 983 26.63 14.70 46.36
C LEU A 983 25.67 14.81 47.56
N ASN A 984 26.07 15.55 48.59
CA ASN A 984 25.22 15.83 49.74
C ASN A 984 24.54 17.18 49.54
N LEU A 985 23.25 17.14 49.22
CA LEU A 985 22.47 18.32 48.87
C LEU A 985 21.96 19.06 50.13
N PRO A 986 21.85 20.40 50.09
CA PRO A 986 21.14 21.17 51.11
C PRO A 986 19.65 20.77 51.16
N PRO A 987 18.88 21.17 52.18
CA PRO A 987 17.44 20.95 52.19
C PRO A 987 16.79 21.69 51.00
N LEU A 988 16.31 20.92 50.02
CA LEU A 988 15.63 21.45 48.84
C LEU A 988 14.11 21.23 48.97
N PRO A 989 13.26 22.20 48.55
CA PRO A 989 11.83 21.98 48.43
C PRO A 989 11.49 20.80 47.50
N ALA A 990 10.37 20.11 47.73
CA ALA A 990 9.90 19.10 46.78
C ALA A 990 9.59 19.76 45.43
N GLY A 991 10.12 19.20 44.33
CA GLY A 991 9.97 19.77 43.01
C GLY A 991 10.88 19.11 41.97
N LEU A 992 10.73 19.55 40.72
CA LEU A 992 11.54 19.08 39.59
C LEU A 992 12.79 19.95 39.45
N TYR A 993 13.95 19.30 39.34
CA TYR A 993 15.25 19.95 39.22
C TYR A 993 16.00 19.41 38.00
N PHE A 994 16.70 20.29 37.29
CA PHE A 994 17.55 19.94 36.15
C PHE A 994 19.01 19.98 36.58
N TRP A 995 19.79 19.00 36.15
CA TRP A 995 21.23 19.00 36.36
C TRP A 995 21.96 19.37 35.06
N GLN A 996 23.16 19.91 35.21
CA GLN A 996 24.12 20.22 34.15
C GLN A 996 25.51 19.80 34.65
N LEU A 997 26.41 19.31 33.78
CA LEU A 997 27.77 18.89 34.15
C LEU A 997 28.82 19.58 33.28
#